data_AF-A0A3M8G8T1-F1
#
_entry.id   AF-A0A3M8G8T1-F1
#
_cell.length_a   1.000
_cell.length_b   1.000
_cell.length_c   1.000
_cell.angle_alpha   90.00
_cell.angle_beta   90.00
_cell.angle_gamma   90.00
#
_symmetry.space_group_name_H-M   'P 1'
#
loop_
_entity.id
_entity.type
_entity.pdbx_description
1 polymer ?
#
loop_
_entity_poly.entity_id
_entity_poly.type
_entity_poly.pdbx_seq_one_letter_code
_entity_poly.pdbx_strand_id
1 'polypeptide(L)'
;MKQFLLLFLFLLGIPYLGISQCPPETNMDSDGDGVLDCIDPCNALANSIIGNVSFESDFVGWTIPQNPGNFSINQNAANVFHGNKSLYITAPNSGQFETHSIDSEEFTLQDGVGYSFNIYVKRIGAIDGDAIRWALVDENGVYRNLNNYYNITENWIVISINNLFIDFTNFTSDKFRFRLEFGLSQTDIVVDRIEFFETSQGYDPTYEDADNDGNPDCIDPSLLIPANDLIENAVIIPESDFVDENLRLDLATANGIGGSDCGVDSFERVYYKFTATSFISITASLTDPNFQPINGNSFLIPYTAPDLNQTDETQLQVLPGYCTFSTSTTFTTTPGQSYYIQVCRNLDSGQLSNVNFNIAEDSSQAERDALVAFFNANGGTSWTNNSNWNTIQPVGAWFGVTVENGGVTRLDLPAANIVGTDLSELLNLPNLEYIGFFNNSIGGTIPDFSVLSNLETLDIRSNTFSFADFEPNFTANSGISTFLFSNQKVVDLEEQIEGIIGNDYMLTMTPITGTDVDYQWYISNRFDLDVESDPVTGANTNTLNFTDLQTQDLNTYICIATSPLVPGLEYRRPSVDLYGPVSQAERDALMVFYNALDGPNWVENTNWGTAQPVRDWAHITTAGNKVIGIENFGTGGWSGQIPTEIEDLVNLEHLSIALESGVTGPLPSSIGNLSNLKRLRLQATANSGNLPASIGNLTNLQELRLIGNAFTGDMPSGISNLTDLRDFYVIGSTFEFAGNANLFTGTLPDFSNALNLFSINAQGNDFSGELPDLSVLPNLNTLNITENLYSFADLATNQANNLLITNYFYSPQRNTSEPEMVTIPPGESITLDVNGMTTTTRFFRLLSTDQYQWFKDGEAIIGATESTYTINNPQPSDSGVYYCEITNTDVDGLTVRRADITLNVEAALSISDSDILDFKLYPNPTSNWITISGNGLQNAIIEIYDINGKKIKNKTLVSNTNSLNIEHLDIGIYILKLTTDDNQSTTKRFIKQ
;
A
#
# COMPACT_ATOMS: atom_id res chain seq x y z
N MET A 1 25.68 -18.93 48.80
CA MET A 1 25.40 -20.32 49.23
C MET A 1 24.79 -21.03 48.03
N LYS A 2 25.36 -22.01 47.33
CA LYS A 2 26.49 -22.96 47.54
C LYS A 2 27.26 -22.99 46.20
N GLN A 3 28.43 -22.36 46.02
CA GLN A 3 29.78 -22.79 46.40
C GLN A 3 30.09 -24.29 46.22
N PHE A 4 31.11 -24.54 45.38
CA PHE A 4 31.94 -25.74 45.20
C PHE A 4 31.34 -26.93 44.42
N LEU A 5 31.70 -27.06 43.12
CA LEU A 5 32.67 -28.06 42.62
C LEU A 5 32.68 -28.07 41.08
N LEU A 6 33.35 -27.09 40.47
CA LEU A 6 33.80 -27.17 39.08
C LEU A 6 35.29 -26.83 39.06
N LEU A 7 36.12 -27.84 39.34
CA LEU A 7 37.56 -27.77 39.09
C LEU A 7 38.13 -29.20 38.99
N PHE A 8 38.58 -29.53 37.78
CA PHE A 8 39.77 -30.34 37.50
C PHE A 8 39.76 -31.83 37.87
N LEU A 9 39.73 -32.70 36.86
CA LEU A 9 40.96 -33.35 36.37
C LEU A 9 40.66 -34.32 35.21
N PHE A 10 41.42 -34.12 34.14
CA PHE A 10 41.96 -35.14 33.26
C PHE A 10 41.98 -36.55 33.88
N LEU A 11 41.28 -37.48 33.24
CA LEU A 11 41.56 -38.92 33.32
C LEU A 11 41.40 -39.51 31.91
N LEU A 12 42.26 -39.06 30.99
CA LEU A 12 42.69 -39.91 29.89
C LEU A 12 43.71 -40.89 30.46
N GLY A 13 43.39 -42.19 30.39
CA GLY A 13 44.36 -43.06 29.73
C GLY A 13 44.35 -44.55 30.11
N ILE A 14 43.86 -45.37 29.15
CA ILE A 14 44.60 -46.48 28.49
C ILE A 14 44.86 -47.77 29.36
N PRO A 15 45.01 -49.00 28.82
CA PRO A 15 44.43 -49.70 27.66
C PRO A 15 43.97 -51.16 27.94
N TYR A 16 43.46 -51.81 26.89
CA TYR A 16 43.75 -53.19 26.43
C TYR A 16 43.23 -54.47 27.16
N LEU A 17 42.68 -55.33 26.29
CA LEU A 17 42.71 -56.80 26.24
C LEU A 17 42.08 -57.61 27.38
N GLY A 18 41.07 -58.40 26.98
CA GLY A 18 41.41 -59.81 26.82
C GLY A 18 40.29 -60.85 26.82
N ILE A 19 40.09 -61.43 25.61
CA ILE A 19 40.07 -62.87 25.30
C ILE A 19 38.89 -63.74 25.81
N SER A 20 38.20 -64.41 24.88
CA SER A 20 38.25 -65.86 24.62
C SER A 20 36.95 -66.37 23.96
N GLN A 21 36.87 -67.40 23.13
CA GLN A 21 37.79 -68.27 22.35
C GLN A 21 36.87 -69.18 21.48
N CYS A 22 37.30 -69.54 20.25
CA CYS A 22 36.73 -70.60 19.36
C CYS A 22 36.79 -72.01 20.02
N PRO A 23 36.16 -73.15 19.56
CA PRO A 23 36.17 -73.79 18.20
C PRO A 23 34.93 -74.76 17.95
N PRO A 24 34.96 -75.96 17.30
CA PRO A 24 35.50 -76.51 16.02
C PRO A 24 34.42 -77.22 15.09
N GLU A 25 34.91 -77.78 13.97
CA GLU A 25 34.39 -78.88 13.09
C GLU A 25 33.70 -78.47 11.76
N THR A 26 34.02 -78.99 10.56
CA THR A 26 34.97 -80.04 10.08
C THR A 26 35.08 -80.00 8.53
N ASN A 27 36.30 -79.95 7.99
CA ASN A 27 36.81 -80.53 6.71
C ASN A 27 36.10 -80.23 5.35
N MET A 28 36.78 -79.51 4.42
CA MET A 28 37.49 -79.96 3.17
C MET A 28 36.58 -80.49 2.03
N ASP A 29 36.73 -80.24 0.73
CA ASP A 29 37.66 -79.54 -0.20
C ASP A 29 37.09 -79.76 -1.63
N SER A 30 37.25 -78.85 -2.61
CA SER A 30 37.45 -79.28 -4.01
C SER A 30 38.07 -78.30 -5.03
N ASP A 31 38.59 -77.11 -4.68
CA ASP A 31 39.34 -76.27 -5.64
C ASP A 31 40.55 -75.50 -5.10
N GLY A 32 40.82 -75.55 -3.79
CA GLY A 32 42.17 -75.30 -3.26
C GLY A 32 42.75 -73.91 -3.52
N ASP A 33 41.93 -72.85 -3.58
CA ASP A 33 42.38 -71.46 -3.71
C ASP A 33 42.34 -70.65 -2.39
N GLY A 34 41.71 -71.19 -1.35
CA GLY A 34 41.74 -70.60 0.00
C GLY A 34 40.77 -69.44 0.23
N VAL A 35 39.67 -69.35 -0.54
CA VAL A 35 38.52 -68.48 -0.26
C VAL A 35 37.24 -69.34 -0.25
N LEU A 36 36.24 -69.05 0.60
CA LEU A 36 34.94 -69.73 0.51
C LEU A 36 33.76 -68.75 0.58
N ASP A 37 32.90 -68.96 -0.42
CA ASP A 37 31.66 -68.30 -0.77
C ASP A 37 30.61 -68.19 0.34
N CYS A 38 29.93 -67.04 0.35
CA CYS A 38 28.49 -66.96 0.57
C CYS A 38 27.90 -65.99 -0.44
N ILE A 39 27.17 -66.56 -1.41
CA ILE A 39 26.21 -65.90 -2.29
C ILE A 39 24.95 -65.51 -1.47
N ASP A 40 24.51 -64.27 -1.67
CA ASP A 40 23.13 -63.74 -1.85
C ASP A 40 21.94 -64.37 -1.09
N PRO A 41 21.07 -63.54 -0.48
CA PRO A 41 19.74 -63.41 -1.09
C PRO A 41 19.10 -62.01 -0.98
N CYS A 42 18.82 -61.38 -2.11
CA CYS A 42 17.79 -60.37 -2.28
C CYS A 42 16.43 -61.02 -2.59
N ASN A 43 15.58 -61.21 -1.58
CA ASN A 43 14.16 -60.89 -1.74
C ASN A 43 13.38 -60.76 -0.43
N ALA A 44 12.60 -59.67 -0.40
CA ALA A 44 11.31 -59.49 0.27
C ALA A 44 11.26 -59.16 1.78
N LEU A 45 10.72 -57.95 1.98
CA LEU A 45 9.75 -57.49 2.99
C LEU A 45 10.27 -56.88 4.30
N ALA A 46 10.26 -55.55 4.24
CA ALA A 46 9.41 -54.67 5.04
C ALA A 46 9.76 -54.43 6.52
N ASN A 47 9.74 -53.12 6.79
CA ASN A 47 9.52 -52.42 8.05
C ASN A 47 10.74 -52.00 8.86
N SER A 48 10.87 -50.66 8.84
CA SER A 48 11.12 -49.79 9.99
C SER A 48 12.49 -49.13 10.03
N ILE A 49 12.41 -47.82 10.30
CA ILE A 49 13.43 -46.90 10.78
C ILE A 49 14.27 -46.24 9.69
N ILE A 50 13.74 -45.13 9.15
CA ILE A 50 14.56 -43.93 8.95
C ILE A 50 13.79 -42.78 9.61
N GLY A 51 14.44 -42.10 10.55
CA GLY A 51 13.87 -40.97 11.27
C GLY A 51 13.85 -39.75 10.35
N ASN A 52 12.65 -39.24 10.07
CA ASN A 52 12.49 -37.90 9.51
C ASN A 52 13.14 -36.90 10.47
N VAL A 53 14.18 -36.18 10.03
CA VAL A 53 14.48 -34.86 10.60
C VAL A 53 13.48 -33.90 9.94
N SER A 54 12.27 -33.82 10.50
CA SER A 54 11.31 -32.78 10.16
C SER A 54 11.46 -31.65 11.18
N PHE A 55 12.01 -30.50 10.77
CA PHE A 55 11.81 -29.26 11.52
C PHE A 55 10.50 -28.63 11.03
N GLU A 56 9.39 -28.88 11.73
CA GLU A 56 8.30 -27.90 11.75
C GLU A 56 8.78 -26.77 12.67
N SER A 57 9.43 -25.74 12.10
CA SER A 57 9.71 -24.54 12.88
C SER A 57 8.48 -23.66 12.88
N ASP A 58 7.81 -23.53 14.03
CA ASP A 58 7.15 -22.26 14.35
C ASP A 58 8.18 -21.13 14.09
N PHE A 59 7.81 -19.98 13.52
CA PHE A 59 8.71 -18.86 13.14
C PHE A 59 9.56 -18.25 14.29
N VAL A 60 9.65 -18.91 15.44
CA VAL A 60 10.56 -18.62 16.55
C VAL A 60 12.00 -18.78 16.06
N GLY A 61 12.75 -17.67 16.00
CA GLY A 61 14.17 -17.64 15.62
C GLY A 61 14.50 -16.86 14.35
N TRP A 62 13.50 -16.49 13.54
CA TRP A 62 13.71 -15.69 12.33
C TRP A 62 14.04 -14.23 12.67
N THR A 63 14.99 -13.63 11.95
CA THR A 63 15.44 -12.26 12.22
C THR A 63 14.75 -11.29 11.25
N ILE A 64 13.99 -10.33 11.77
CA ILE A 64 13.30 -9.30 10.98
C ILE A 64 14.09 -7.98 11.10
N PRO A 65 14.32 -7.23 10.01
CA PRO A 65 15.06 -5.97 10.07
C PRO A 65 14.41 -4.94 11.02
N GLN A 66 15.22 -4.14 11.73
CA GLN A 66 14.79 -3.26 12.83
C GLN A 66 14.01 -1.98 12.44
N ASN A 67 13.29 -1.95 11.31
CA ASN A 67 12.42 -0.84 10.94
C ASN A 67 10.94 -1.31 10.96
N PRO A 68 10.21 -1.13 12.08
CA PRO A 68 8.90 -1.77 12.28
C PRO A 68 7.73 -1.06 11.58
N GLY A 69 7.98 -0.11 10.67
CA GLY A 69 6.93 0.68 10.03
C GLY A 69 6.03 -0.09 9.05
N ASN A 70 6.51 -1.21 8.48
CA ASN A 70 5.86 -1.89 7.35
C ASN A 70 5.59 -3.39 7.57
N PHE A 71 5.77 -3.92 8.79
CA PHE A 71 5.46 -5.32 9.10
C PHE A 71 4.72 -5.41 10.45
N SER A 72 3.51 -5.97 10.46
CA SER A 72 2.79 -6.28 11.70
C SER A 72 2.61 -7.80 11.85
N ILE A 73 3.13 -8.38 12.93
CA ILE A 73 2.86 -9.77 13.31
C ILE A 73 1.63 -9.77 14.20
N ASN A 74 0.49 -10.26 13.70
CA ASN A 74 -0.70 -10.41 14.52
C ASN A 74 -0.61 -11.70 15.36
N GLN A 75 -0.13 -11.60 16.62
CA GLN A 75 -0.09 -12.74 17.54
C GLN A 75 -1.45 -13.07 18.20
N ASN A 76 -2.56 -12.45 17.80
CA ASN A 76 -3.85 -12.54 18.51
C ASN A 76 -5.00 -13.23 17.74
N ALA A 77 -4.72 -14.16 16.82
CA ALA A 77 -5.76 -15.05 16.30
C ALA A 77 -5.95 -16.26 17.24
N ALA A 78 -6.67 -16.03 18.35
CA ALA A 78 -7.01 -17.09 19.29
C ALA A 78 -8.02 -18.09 18.69
N ASN A 79 -7.61 -19.36 18.68
CA ASN A 79 -8.41 -20.58 18.65
C ASN A 79 -9.23 -20.86 17.37
N VAL A 80 -8.73 -21.80 16.55
CA VAL A 80 -9.35 -23.13 16.33
C VAL A 80 -8.44 -23.96 15.39
N PHE A 81 -8.08 -25.15 15.88
CA PHE A 81 -7.22 -26.21 15.33
C PHE A 81 -5.71 -26.15 15.65
N HIS A 82 -5.25 -27.30 16.14
CA HIS A 82 -3.96 -27.65 16.70
C HIS A 82 -2.75 -27.18 15.88
N GLY A 83 -1.85 -26.41 16.53
CA GLY A 83 -0.42 -26.26 16.23
C GLY A 83 -0.06 -25.89 14.79
N ASN A 84 -0.07 -24.58 14.48
CA ASN A 84 0.69 -23.93 13.40
C ASN A 84 0.59 -22.40 13.59
N LYS A 85 1.71 -21.67 13.67
CA LYS A 85 1.72 -20.20 13.68
C LYS A 85 2.03 -19.66 12.28
N SER A 86 1.04 -19.07 11.61
CA SER A 86 1.20 -18.44 10.29
C SER A 86 1.77 -17.02 10.38
N LEU A 87 2.60 -16.61 9.40
CA LEU A 87 3.14 -15.25 9.28
C LEU A 87 2.27 -14.42 8.33
N TYR A 88 1.67 -13.35 8.85
CA TYR A 88 0.87 -12.39 8.07
C TYR A 88 1.75 -11.20 7.67
N ILE A 89 1.74 -10.86 6.38
CA ILE A 89 2.49 -9.73 5.84
C ILE A 89 1.51 -8.78 5.17
N THR A 90 1.47 -7.54 5.66
CA THR A 90 0.63 -6.45 5.15
C THR A 90 1.56 -5.33 4.68
N ALA A 91 1.56 -5.01 3.39
CA ALA A 91 2.49 -4.02 2.82
C ALA A 91 1.78 -2.67 2.59
N PRO A 92 2.25 -1.54 3.15
CA PRO A 92 1.67 -0.24 2.87
C PRO A 92 2.20 0.38 1.58
N ASN A 93 1.37 1.22 0.97
CA ASN A 93 1.67 1.97 -0.25
C ASN A 93 2.83 2.96 -0.06
N SER A 94 4.05 2.59 -0.44
CA SER A 94 5.16 3.53 -0.58
C SER A 94 5.96 3.25 -1.83
N GLY A 95 5.85 4.12 -2.85
CA GLY A 95 6.53 4.03 -4.14
C GLY A 95 8.04 4.30 -4.12
N GLN A 96 8.79 3.69 -3.20
CA GLN A 96 10.26 3.71 -3.18
C GLN A 96 10.79 2.27 -3.16
N PHE A 97 11.73 1.96 -4.06
CA PHE A 97 12.30 0.62 -4.27
C PHE A 97 13.29 0.23 -3.16
N GLU A 98 12.82 -0.37 -2.08
CA GLU A 98 13.67 -1.13 -1.15
C GLU A 98 13.20 -2.60 -1.10
N THR A 99 14.08 -3.55 -1.40
CA THR A 99 13.81 -5.00 -1.30
C THR A 99 13.73 -5.39 0.16
N HIS A 100 12.58 -5.90 0.61
CA HIS A 100 12.40 -6.35 1.99
C HIS A 100 12.57 -7.88 2.06
N SER A 101 13.41 -8.36 2.98
CA SER A 101 13.72 -9.79 3.14
C SER A 101 13.56 -10.28 4.58
N ILE A 102 13.21 -11.56 4.74
CA ILE A 102 13.11 -12.25 6.04
C ILE A 102 14.02 -13.48 6.01
N ASP A 103 14.88 -13.63 7.04
CA ASP A 103 15.91 -14.67 7.12
C ASP A 103 15.67 -15.65 8.28
N SER A 104 15.89 -16.95 8.02
CA SER A 104 15.82 -18.01 9.02
C SER A 104 17.05 -18.01 9.96
N GLU A 105 16.99 -18.81 11.03
CA GLU A 105 18.21 -19.19 11.76
C GLU A 105 19.16 -19.97 10.85
N GLU A 106 20.45 -20.00 11.22
CA GLU A 106 21.47 -20.75 10.49
C GLU A 106 21.28 -22.27 10.67
N PHE A 107 21.33 -22.99 9.56
CA PHE A 107 21.36 -24.44 9.51
C PHE A 107 22.49 -24.95 8.62
N THR A 108 22.92 -26.18 8.85
CA THR A 108 24.04 -26.79 8.12
C THR A 108 23.51 -27.80 7.11
N LEU A 109 24.04 -27.76 5.89
CA LEU A 109 23.67 -28.67 4.81
C LEU A 109 24.87 -29.54 4.42
N GLN A 110 24.60 -30.80 4.08
CA GLN A 110 25.61 -31.77 3.64
C GLN A 110 25.67 -31.86 2.12
N ASP A 111 26.90 -31.96 1.62
CA ASP A 111 27.21 -32.17 0.19
C ASP A 111 26.72 -33.53 -0.29
N GLY A 112 26.17 -33.57 -1.51
CA GLY A 112 25.62 -34.78 -2.12
C GLY A 112 24.25 -35.26 -1.61
N VAL A 113 23.63 -34.55 -0.65
CA VAL A 113 22.28 -34.87 -0.15
C VAL A 113 21.24 -34.03 -0.90
N GLY A 114 20.16 -34.67 -1.35
CA GLY A 114 19.01 -34.00 -1.96
C GLY A 114 18.05 -33.50 -0.88
N TYR A 115 17.64 -32.25 -0.99
CA TYR A 115 16.68 -31.63 -0.06
C TYR A 115 15.43 -31.21 -0.80
N SER A 116 14.27 -31.36 -0.16
CA SER A 116 13.02 -30.83 -0.69
C SER A 116 12.41 -29.82 0.26
N PHE A 117 11.72 -28.86 -0.34
CA PHE A 117 11.27 -27.65 0.31
C PHE A 117 9.89 -27.23 -0.18
N ASN A 118 8.98 -26.96 0.74
CA ASN A 118 7.62 -26.51 0.43
C ASN A 118 7.28 -25.23 1.22
N ILE A 119 6.82 -24.18 0.52
CA ILE A 119 6.24 -22.97 1.14
C ILE A 119 4.74 -22.98 0.88
N TYR A 120 3.93 -22.89 1.94
CA TYR A 120 2.49 -22.79 1.82
C TYR A 120 2.08 -21.31 1.96
N VAL A 121 1.54 -20.72 0.89
CA VAL A 121 1.22 -19.29 0.83
C VAL A 121 -0.21 -19.05 0.33
N LYS A 122 -0.92 -18.07 0.90
CA LYS A 122 -2.25 -17.66 0.46
C LYS A 122 -2.36 -16.15 0.32
N ARG A 123 -3.08 -15.71 -0.72
CA ARG A 123 -3.47 -14.32 -0.95
C ARG A 123 -4.66 -13.88 -0.09
N ILE A 124 -4.62 -12.63 0.40
CA ILE A 124 -5.72 -11.94 1.07
C ILE A 124 -5.88 -10.55 0.43
N GLY A 125 -6.40 -10.44 -0.80
CA GLY A 125 -6.57 -9.14 -1.48
C GLY A 125 -7.12 -9.26 -2.91
N ALA A 126 -7.54 -8.15 -3.54
CA ALA A 126 -8.39 -8.13 -4.75
C ALA A 126 -7.71 -7.74 -6.09
N ILE A 127 -6.41 -7.39 -6.12
CA ILE A 127 -5.69 -6.97 -7.35
C ILE A 127 -4.49 -7.88 -7.62
N ASP A 128 -4.19 -8.21 -8.88
CA ASP A 128 -3.10 -9.13 -9.26
C ASP A 128 -1.74 -8.41 -9.36
N GLY A 129 -0.68 -9.04 -8.85
CA GLY A 129 0.70 -8.60 -9.06
C GLY A 129 1.75 -9.49 -8.36
N ASP A 130 3.01 -9.32 -8.76
CA ASP A 130 4.17 -10.17 -8.44
C ASP A 130 4.29 -10.52 -6.95
N ALA A 131 4.37 -11.82 -6.68
CA ALA A 131 4.43 -12.38 -5.34
C ALA A 131 5.73 -13.18 -5.11
N ILE A 132 6.15 -13.21 -3.86
CA ILE A 132 7.32 -13.86 -3.22
C ILE A 132 8.40 -14.53 -4.11
N ARG A 133 9.67 -14.27 -3.80
CA ARG A 133 10.84 -15.07 -4.25
C ARG A 133 11.67 -15.52 -3.06
N TRP A 134 12.53 -16.51 -3.24
CA TRP A 134 13.32 -17.10 -2.15
C TRP A 134 14.76 -17.37 -2.59
N ALA A 135 15.69 -17.42 -1.62
CA ALA A 135 17.10 -17.74 -1.84
C ALA A 135 17.71 -18.49 -0.65
N LEU A 136 18.76 -19.27 -0.89
CA LEU A 136 19.68 -19.75 0.15
C LEU A 136 20.90 -18.84 0.20
N VAL A 137 21.24 -18.38 1.40
CA VAL A 137 22.31 -17.42 1.64
C VAL A 137 23.33 -18.03 2.58
N ASP A 138 24.59 -18.10 2.17
CA ASP A 138 25.66 -18.54 3.07
C ASP A 138 25.99 -17.46 4.13
N GLU A 139 26.79 -17.81 5.15
CA GLU A 139 27.18 -16.88 6.22
C GLU A 139 27.93 -15.61 5.75
N ASN A 140 28.43 -15.61 4.52
CA ASN A 140 29.15 -14.51 3.89
C ASN A 140 28.27 -13.68 2.93
N GLY A 141 26.98 -14.00 2.81
CA GLY A 141 26.02 -13.26 1.99
C GLY A 141 26.02 -13.64 0.50
N VAL A 142 26.57 -14.79 0.12
CA VAL A 142 26.52 -15.31 -1.26
C VAL A 142 25.21 -16.06 -1.48
N TYR A 143 24.48 -15.68 -2.52
CA TYR A 143 23.15 -16.21 -2.85
C TYR A 143 23.23 -17.32 -3.92
N ARG A 144 22.50 -18.42 -3.76
CA ARG A 144 21.98 -19.19 -4.91
C ARG A 144 20.48 -19.03 -5.02
N ASN A 145 20.06 -18.95 -6.28
CA ASN A 145 18.69 -18.78 -6.76
C ASN A 145 18.04 -17.43 -6.42
N LEU A 146 17.94 -16.57 -7.42
CA LEU A 146 16.90 -15.57 -7.58
C LEU A 146 16.76 -15.42 -9.09
N ASN A 147 15.61 -15.73 -9.69
CA ASN A 147 15.27 -15.08 -10.96
C ASN A 147 13.78 -14.91 -11.27
N ASN A 148 12.83 -15.60 -10.63
CA ASN A 148 11.41 -15.34 -10.91
C ASN A 148 10.58 -15.13 -9.64
N TYR A 149 9.70 -14.12 -9.67
CA TYR A 149 8.62 -13.94 -8.71
C TYR A 149 7.51 -14.95 -9.01
N TYR A 150 6.97 -15.61 -7.99
CA TYR A 150 5.84 -16.51 -8.14
C TYR A 150 4.54 -15.72 -8.06
N ASN A 151 3.79 -15.62 -9.16
CA ASN A 151 2.54 -14.88 -9.16
C ASN A 151 1.44 -15.68 -8.40
N ILE A 152 0.87 -15.10 -7.35
CA ILE A 152 -0.13 -15.78 -6.51
C ILE A 152 -1.52 -15.33 -6.95
N THR A 153 -2.09 -16.03 -7.93
CA THR A 153 -3.35 -15.64 -8.59
C THR A 153 -4.62 -16.24 -7.98
N GLU A 154 -4.53 -17.24 -7.07
CA GLU A 154 -5.69 -17.89 -6.44
C GLU A 154 -5.51 -18.24 -4.92
N ASN A 155 -6.49 -18.91 -4.30
CA ASN A 155 -6.42 -19.44 -2.92
C ASN A 155 -5.22 -20.41 -2.72
N TRP A 156 -4.77 -20.62 -1.46
CA TRP A 156 -3.63 -21.45 -1.01
C TRP A 156 -2.79 -22.13 -2.11
N ILE A 157 -1.60 -21.61 -2.37
CA ILE A 157 -0.59 -22.18 -3.27
C ILE A 157 0.53 -22.81 -2.44
N VAL A 158 1.07 -23.94 -2.90
CA VAL A 158 2.29 -24.53 -2.36
C VAL A 158 3.41 -24.34 -3.38
N ILE A 159 4.45 -23.61 -3.00
CA ILE A 159 5.67 -23.48 -3.80
C ILE A 159 6.57 -24.63 -3.38
N SER A 160 6.64 -25.67 -4.21
CA SER A 160 7.40 -26.89 -3.96
C SER A 160 8.66 -26.96 -4.80
N ILE A 161 9.77 -27.34 -4.17
CA ILE A 161 11.07 -27.50 -4.79
C ILE A 161 11.62 -28.81 -4.29
N ASN A 162 11.68 -29.78 -5.19
CA ASN A 162 12.01 -31.14 -4.84
C ASN A 162 13.42 -31.47 -5.30
N ASN A 163 14.17 -32.22 -4.47
CA ASN A 163 15.50 -32.75 -4.77
C ASN A 163 16.53 -31.67 -5.18
N LEU A 164 16.55 -30.54 -4.45
CA LEU A 164 17.61 -29.56 -4.55
C LEU A 164 18.93 -30.16 -4.05
N PHE A 165 19.85 -30.42 -4.96
CA PHE A 165 21.23 -30.76 -4.63
C PHE A 165 22.07 -29.49 -4.63
N ILE A 166 22.65 -29.18 -3.47
CA ILE A 166 23.49 -28.00 -3.33
C ILE A 166 24.90 -28.39 -3.71
N ASP A 167 25.39 -27.80 -4.79
CA ASP A 167 26.79 -27.92 -5.18
C ASP A 167 27.61 -26.87 -4.42
N PHE A 168 28.42 -27.38 -3.48
CA PHE A 168 29.24 -26.60 -2.54
C PHE A 168 30.48 -25.97 -3.19
N THR A 169 30.80 -26.26 -4.46
CA THR A 169 32.02 -25.75 -5.11
C THR A 169 32.10 -24.23 -5.20
N ASN A 170 30.97 -23.52 -5.09
CA ASN A 170 30.89 -22.05 -5.11
C ASN A 170 30.53 -21.42 -3.76
N PHE A 171 30.41 -22.21 -2.69
CA PHE A 171 30.12 -21.73 -1.35
C PHE A 171 31.35 -21.84 -0.44
N THR A 172 31.45 -20.91 0.51
CA THR A 172 32.62 -20.84 1.40
C THR A 172 32.37 -21.46 2.78
N SER A 173 31.14 -21.92 3.03
CA SER A 173 30.66 -22.46 4.30
C SER A 173 29.60 -23.54 4.07
N ASP A 174 29.44 -24.44 5.04
CA ASP A 174 28.35 -25.42 5.08
C ASP A 174 27.12 -24.90 5.84
N LYS A 175 27.19 -23.67 6.38
CA LYS A 175 26.10 -22.98 7.07
C LYS A 175 25.36 -22.02 6.16
N PHE A 176 24.04 -22.14 6.17
CA PHE A 176 23.13 -21.37 5.34
C PHE A 176 21.98 -20.78 6.15
N ARG A 177 21.40 -19.70 5.63
CA ARG A 177 20.10 -19.17 6.02
C ARG A 177 19.16 -19.22 4.83
N PHE A 178 17.89 -19.44 5.11
CA PHE A 178 16.83 -19.35 4.12
C PHE A 178 16.30 -17.91 4.11
N ARG A 179 16.26 -17.29 2.92
CA ARG A 179 15.80 -15.92 2.70
C ARG A 179 14.53 -15.91 1.86
N LEU A 180 13.52 -15.19 2.31
CA LEU A 180 12.34 -14.83 1.52
C LEU A 180 12.37 -13.33 1.18
N GLU A 181 12.06 -12.98 -0.06
CA GLU A 181 11.97 -11.60 -0.54
C GLU A 181 10.62 -11.34 -1.21
N PHE A 182 10.02 -10.17 -0.98
CA PHE A 182 8.66 -9.85 -1.42
C PHE A 182 8.64 -8.78 -2.51
N GLY A 183 7.80 -8.97 -3.53
CA GLY A 183 7.61 -8.07 -4.67
C GLY A 183 6.74 -6.85 -4.33
N LEU A 184 6.79 -5.80 -5.16
CA LEU A 184 6.29 -4.44 -4.85
C LEU A 184 4.79 -4.21 -5.15
N SER A 185 4.03 -5.23 -5.55
CA SER A 185 2.62 -5.06 -5.91
C SER A 185 1.69 -5.30 -4.70
N GLN A 186 0.64 -4.49 -4.57
CA GLN A 186 -0.28 -4.44 -3.41
C GLN A 186 -1.00 -5.78 -3.15
N THR A 187 -0.35 -6.69 -2.44
CA THR A 187 -0.96 -7.96 -2.03
C THR A 187 -0.62 -8.26 -0.57
N ASP A 188 -1.65 -8.37 0.27
CA ASP A 188 -1.49 -8.99 1.58
C ASP A 188 -1.41 -10.51 1.38
N ILE A 189 -0.36 -11.13 1.92
CA ILE A 189 -0.15 -12.57 1.82
C ILE A 189 0.05 -13.19 3.20
N VAL A 190 -0.34 -14.46 3.30
CA VAL A 190 -0.12 -15.30 4.48
C VAL A 190 0.80 -16.43 4.08
N VAL A 191 1.95 -16.52 4.75
CA VAL A 191 2.80 -17.71 4.70
C VAL A 191 2.42 -18.58 5.89
N ASP A 192 1.83 -19.74 5.64
CA ASP A 192 1.33 -20.61 6.71
C ASP A 192 2.47 -21.31 7.43
N ARG A 193 3.26 -22.05 6.65
CA ARG A 193 4.36 -22.87 7.11
C ARG A 193 5.33 -23.13 5.98
N ILE A 194 6.52 -23.52 6.39
CA ILE A 194 7.61 -23.90 5.50
C ILE A 194 8.10 -25.28 5.96
N GLU A 195 8.12 -26.24 5.03
CA GLU A 195 8.59 -27.60 5.28
C GLU A 195 9.93 -27.81 4.59
N PHE A 196 10.89 -28.37 5.32
CA PHE A 196 12.22 -28.73 4.81
C PHE A 196 12.57 -30.15 5.26
N PHE A 197 12.94 -31.01 4.31
CA PHE A 197 13.30 -32.39 4.61
C PHE A 197 14.31 -32.97 3.59
N GLU A 198 15.16 -33.88 4.07
CA GLU A 198 16.10 -34.67 3.27
C GLU A 198 15.34 -35.74 2.47
N THR A 199 15.63 -35.89 1.18
CA THR A 199 14.91 -36.80 0.27
C THR A 199 15.72 -37.99 -0.24
N SER A 200 16.66 -38.50 0.56
CA SER A 200 17.60 -39.54 0.12
C SER A 200 16.93 -40.79 -0.50
N GLN A 201 17.15 -40.97 -1.80
CA GLN A 201 17.35 -42.26 -2.45
C GLN A 201 18.59 -42.15 -3.34
N GLY A 202 19.74 -42.55 -2.78
CA GLY A 202 20.83 -43.24 -3.50
C GLY A 202 21.78 -42.42 -4.37
N TYR A 203 22.86 -41.90 -3.78
CA TYR A 203 24.21 -42.08 -4.32
C TYR A 203 25.23 -42.02 -3.17
N ASP A 204 25.93 -43.12 -2.92
CA ASP A 204 27.07 -43.21 -2.00
C ASP A 204 28.36 -43.13 -2.85
N PRO A 205 29.17 -42.06 -2.73
CA PRO A 205 30.34 -41.86 -3.58
C PRO A 205 31.59 -42.68 -3.15
N THR A 206 31.46 -43.70 -2.30
CA THR A 206 32.63 -44.43 -1.74
C THR A 206 32.88 -45.84 -2.29
N TYR A 207 32.26 -46.26 -3.39
CA TYR A 207 32.55 -47.57 -3.98
C TYR A 207 33.83 -47.54 -4.84
N GLU A 208 34.92 -48.11 -4.31
CA GLU A 208 36.19 -48.30 -5.02
C GLU A 208 36.05 -49.34 -6.15
N ASP A 209 36.54 -48.97 -7.33
CA ASP A 209 36.84 -49.84 -8.46
C ASP A 209 37.82 -50.95 -8.02
N ALA A 210 37.33 -52.19 -7.93
CA ALA A 210 38.04 -53.30 -7.31
C ALA A 210 39.02 -54.04 -8.25
N ASP A 211 39.04 -53.74 -9.55
CA ASP A 211 40.05 -54.26 -10.50
C ASP A 211 40.80 -53.19 -11.31
N ASN A 212 40.42 -51.92 -11.15
CA ASN A 212 41.15 -50.73 -11.58
C ASN A 212 41.26 -50.62 -13.12
N ASP A 213 40.22 -51.06 -13.84
CA ASP A 213 40.11 -50.95 -15.29
C ASP A 213 39.37 -49.67 -15.76
N GLY A 214 38.76 -48.93 -14.82
CA GLY A 214 38.16 -47.63 -15.09
C GLY A 214 36.72 -47.65 -15.58
N ASN A 215 35.95 -48.72 -15.42
CA ASN A 215 34.50 -48.71 -15.62
C ASN A 215 33.70 -49.51 -14.55
N PRO A 216 32.60 -48.97 -13.98
CA PRO A 216 31.80 -49.71 -12.99
C PRO A 216 30.95 -50.81 -13.67
N ASP A 217 31.28 -52.07 -13.41
CA ASP A 217 30.50 -53.23 -13.85
C ASP A 217 29.22 -53.37 -13.00
N CYS A 218 28.13 -52.75 -13.44
CA CYS A 218 26.72 -53.25 -13.39
C CYS A 218 25.70 -52.12 -13.66
N ILE A 219 25.61 -51.64 -14.91
CA ILE A 219 24.37 -51.06 -15.44
C ILE A 219 24.12 -51.70 -16.80
N ASP A 220 22.94 -52.32 -16.97
CA ASP A 220 22.44 -52.78 -18.26
C ASP A 220 22.24 -51.57 -19.19
N PRO A 221 22.98 -51.45 -20.31
CA PRO A 221 22.87 -50.30 -21.22
C PRO A 221 21.55 -50.24 -22.00
N SER A 222 20.66 -51.23 -21.85
CA SER A 222 19.43 -51.34 -22.64
C SER A 222 18.18 -50.71 -22.02
N LEU A 223 18.27 -50.07 -20.84
CA LEU A 223 17.12 -49.53 -20.10
C LEU A 223 17.06 -47.98 -20.01
N LEU A 224 17.81 -47.24 -20.84
CA LEU A 224 17.77 -45.77 -20.88
C LEU A 224 17.71 -45.15 -22.28
N ILE A 225 17.29 -45.87 -23.33
CA ILE A 225 17.16 -45.30 -24.68
C ILE A 225 15.80 -44.56 -24.81
N PRO A 226 15.74 -43.27 -25.21
CA PRO A 226 14.47 -42.59 -25.47
C PRO A 226 13.71 -43.25 -26.62
N ALA A 227 12.40 -43.45 -26.46
CA ALA A 227 11.57 -44.18 -27.42
C ALA A 227 11.26 -43.41 -28.72
N ASN A 228 11.76 -42.18 -28.92
CA ASN A 228 11.33 -41.22 -29.94
C ASN A 228 12.45 -40.78 -30.91
N ASP A 229 13.43 -41.65 -31.12
CA ASP A 229 14.63 -41.44 -31.94
C ASP A 229 14.38 -41.42 -33.47
N LEU A 230 13.26 -41.99 -33.93
CA LEU A 230 12.85 -42.03 -35.34
C LEU A 230 11.44 -41.43 -35.52
N ILE A 231 11.15 -40.89 -36.72
CA ILE A 231 9.83 -40.29 -37.05
C ILE A 231 8.67 -41.26 -36.76
N GLU A 232 8.83 -42.53 -37.10
CA GLU A 232 7.79 -43.55 -36.88
C GLU A 232 7.48 -43.75 -35.40
N ASN A 233 8.47 -43.53 -34.53
CA ASN A 233 8.39 -43.69 -33.08
C ASN A 233 8.17 -42.36 -32.33
N ALA A 234 7.86 -41.27 -33.05
CA ALA A 234 7.65 -39.96 -32.44
C ALA A 234 6.53 -39.96 -31.37
N VAL A 235 6.76 -39.22 -30.27
CA VAL A 235 5.80 -39.10 -29.16
C VAL A 235 4.63 -38.19 -29.56
N ILE A 236 3.41 -38.58 -29.19
CA ILE A 236 2.20 -37.78 -29.48
C ILE A 236 2.03 -36.70 -28.42
N ILE A 237 1.94 -35.44 -28.86
CA ILE A 237 1.63 -34.31 -27.97
C ILE A 237 0.11 -34.22 -27.76
N PRO A 238 -0.39 -34.09 -26.50
CA PRO A 238 -1.80 -33.85 -26.22
C PRO A 238 -2.25 -32.43 -26.64
N GLU A 239 -3.55 -32.16 -26.62
CA GLU A 239 -4.12 -30.82 -26.95
C GLU A 239 -4.01 -29.80 -25.80
N SER A 240 -3.09 -30.01 -24.88
CA SER A 240 -2.82 -29.17 -23.71
C SER A 240 -1.33 -29.10 -23.44
N ASP A 241 -0.90 -28.18 -22.57
CA ASP A 241 0.51 -28.08 -22.14
C ASP A 241 1.11 -29.45 -21.79
N PHE A 242 2.31 -29.70 -22.32
CA PHE A 242 2.98 -31.00 -22.28
C PHE A 242 4.49 -30.83 -22.05
N VAL A 243 5.05 -31.60 -21.11
CA VAL A 243 6.48 -31.60 -20.79
C VAL A 243 7.02 -33.01 -20.85
N ASP A 244 8.13 -33.19 -21.56
CA ASP A 244 8.96 -34.40 -21.48
C ASP A 244 10.17 -34.10 -20.60
N GLU A 245 10.15 -34.61 -19.37
CA GLU A 245 11.18 -34.41 -18.34
C GLU A 245 12.27 -35.48 -18.48
N ASN A 246 13.54 -35.06 -18.61
CA ASN A 246 14.72 -35.93 -18.73
C ASN A 246 14.95 -36.58 -20.11
N LEU A 247 14.75 -35.82 -21.18
CA LEU A 247 15.15 -36.20 -22.53
C LEU A 247 16.68 -36.42 -22.64
N ARG A 248 17.09 -37.65 -23.00
CA ARG A 248 18.48 -38.05 -23.29
C ARG A 248 18.80 -37.94 -24.78
N LEU A 249 19.22 -36.76 -25.22
CA LEU A 249 19.57 -36.53 -26.63
C LEU A 249 20.87 -37.26 -27.06
N ASP A 250 21.77 -37.53 -26.12
CA ASP A 250 23.03 -38.26 -26.28
C ASP A 250 22.88 -39.76 -26.63
N LEU A 251 21.65 -40.27 -26.58
CA LEU A 251 21.32 -41.65 -26.94
C LEU A 251 20.53 -41.73 -28.25
N ALA A 252 20.28 -40.60 -28.90
CA ALA A 252 19.63 -40.57 -30.20
C ALA A 252 20.62 -40.89 -31.33
N THR A 253 20.16 -41.58 -32.37
CA THR A 253 21.06 -42.07 -33.42
C THR A 253 21.66 -40.95 -34.27
N ALA A 254 22.99 -40.90 -34.37
CA ALA A 254 23.74 -39.90 -35.14
C ALA A 254 23.75 -40.10 -36.68
N ASN A 255 22.95 -41.02 -37.24
CA ASN A 255 23.02 -41.33 -38.68
C ASN A 255 21.65 -41.66 -39.29
N GLY A 256 20.82 -40.63 -39.47
CA GLY A 256 19.74 -40.62 -40.46
C GLY A 256 20.25 -40.00 -41.76
N ILE A 257 20.11 -40.70 -42.89
CA ILE A 257 20.55 -40.25 -44.21
C ILE A 257 19.78 -38.98 -44.58
N GLY A 258 20.53 -37.94 -44.96
CA GLY A 258 20.06 -36.56 -45.09
C GLY A 258 18.79 -36.34 -45.91
N GLY A 259 18.04 -35.34 -45.46
CA GLY A 259 16.81 -34.89 -46.07
C GLY A 259 16.17 -33.72 -45.32
N SER A 260 16.93 -32.68 -44.97
CA SER A 260 16.31 -31.42 -44.54
C SER A 260 17.05 -30.21 -45.11
N ASP A 261 16.28 -29.28 -45.66
CA ASP A 261 16.76 -28.01 -46.24
C ASP A 261 17.50 -27.11 -45.22
N CYS A 262 17.59 -27.51 -43.94
CA CYS A 262 18.24 -26.78 -42.86
C CYS A 262 19.65 -27.30 -42.46
N GLY A 263 20.17 -28.37 -43.09
CA GLY A 263 21.58 -28.81 -42.93
C GLY A 263 21.95 -29.39 -41.56
N VAL A 264 21.10 -30.24 -40.98
CA VAL A 264 21.24 -30.76 -39.61
C VAL A 264 21.85 -32.18 -39.54
N ASP A 265 22.59 -32.60 -40.57
CA ASP A 265 23.12 -33.97 -40.74
C ASP A 265 24.18 -34.39 -39.70
N SER A 266 24.68 -33.46 -38.90
CA SER A 266 25.68 -33.69 -37.86
C SER A 266 25.11 -33.66 -36.42
N PHE A 267 23.79 -33.69 -36.25
CA PHE A 267 23.11 -33.56 -34.96
C PHE A 267 22.30 -34.81 -34.60
N GLU A 268 22.24 -35.11 -33.31
CA GLU A 268 21.34 -36.11 -32.72
C GLU A 268 19.91 -35.55 -32.67
N ARG A 269 18.91 -36.41 -32.89
CA ARG A 269 17.52 -35.97 -33.15
C ARG A 269 16.48 -36.83 -32.45
N VAL A 270 15.42 -36.19 -31.96
CA VAL A 270 14.17 -36.88 -31.57
C VAL A 270 12.96 -36.16 -32.14
N TYR A 271 11.83 -36.87 -32.26
CA TYR A 271 10.61 -36.35 -32.86
C TYR A 271 9.40 -36.40 -31.93
N TYR A 272 8.61 -35.34 -31.97
CA TYR A 272 7.27 -35.27 -31.41
C TYR A 272 6.27 -35.01 -32.53
N LYS A 273 5.02 -35.47 -32.39
CA LYS A 273 4.00 -35.34 -33.44
C LYS A 273 2.61 -35.09 -32.88
N PHE A 274 1.75 -34.39 -33.61
CA PHE A 274 0.34 -34.19 -33.27
C PHE A 274 -0.48 -33.71 -34.48
N THR A 275 -1.79 -33.89 -34.45
CA THR A 275 -2.72 -33.30 -35.43
C THR A 275 -3.48 -32.18 -34.73
N ALA A 276 -3.42 -30.98 -35.28
CA ALA A 276 -4.16 -29.86 -34.71
C ALA A 276 -5.66 -30.04 -34.95
N THR A 277 -6.48 -29.84 -33.93
CA THR A 277 -7.95 -29.93 -34.03
C THR A 277 -8.64 -28.56 -34.05
N SER A 278 -7.96 -27.53 -33.54
CA SER A 278 -8.32 -26.11 -33.63
C SER A 278 -7.09 -25.28 -34.04
N PHE A 279 -7.26 -23.96 -34.22
CA PHE A 279 -6.13 -23.06 -34.40
C PHE A 279 -5.47 -22.88 -33.03
N ILE A 280 -4.37 -23.58 -32.78
CA ILE A 280 -3.59 -23.44 -31.56
C ILE A 280 -2.22 -22.86 -31.87
N SER A 281 -1.71 -22.06 -30.96
CA SER A 281 -0.28 -21.76 -30.88
C SER A 281 0.44 -22.80 -30.05
N ILE A 282 1.60 -23.21 -30.54
CA ILE A 282 2.51 -24.06 -29.79
C ILE A 282 3.84 -23.34 -29.62
N THR A 283 4.24 -23.15 -28.36
CA THR A 283 5.60 -22.75 -28.00
C THR A 283 6.35 -23.96 -27.47
N ALA A 284 7.34 -24.41 -28.22
CA ALA A 284 8.21 -25.52 -27.85
C ALA A 284 9.58 -24.99 -27.42
N SER A 285 10.02 -25.32 -26.21
CA SER A 285 11.30 -24.85 -25.65
C SER A 285 12.13 -25.98 -25.06
N LEU A 286 13.45 -25.84 -25.17
CA LEU A 286 14.46 -26.73 -24.61
C LEU A 286 15.10 -26.07 -23.39
N THR A 287 15.06 -26.78 -22.27
CA THR A 287 15.70 -26.37 -21.03
C THR A 287 16.55 -27.48 -20.47
N ASP A 288 17.52 -27.15 -19.61
CA ASP A 288 18.22 -28.16 -18.84
C ASP A 288 17.26 -28.79 -17.81
N PRO A 289 17.65 -29.85 -17.07
CA PRO A 289 16.78 -30.50 -16.10
C PRO A 289 16.33 -29.59 -14.95
N ASN A 290 16.95 -28.41 -14.80
CA ASN A 290 16.62 -27.37 -13.83
C ASN A 290 15.82 -26.21 -14.46
N PHE A 291 15.23 -26.44 -15.64
CA PHE A 291 14.43 -25.49 -16.41
C PHE A 291 15.19 -24.21 -16.81
N GLN A 292 16.53 -24.25 -16.88
CA GLN A 292 17.33 -23.13 -17.37
C GLN A 292 17.52 -23.20 -18.88
N PRO A 293 17.67 -22.04 -19.58
CA PRO A 293 18.02 -22.02 -20.99
C PRO A 293 19.35 -22.73 -21.24
N ILE A 294 19.36 -23.64 -22.21
CA ILE A 294 20.55 -24.43 -22.54
C ILE A 294 21.50 -23.59 -23.41
N ASN A 295 22.73 -23.39 -22.96
CA ASN A 295 23.77 -22.76 -23.76
C ASN A 295 24.48 -23.79 -24.65
N GLY A 296 24.27 -23.73 -25.97
CA GLY A 296 24.95 -24.61 -26.94
C GLY A 296 24.17 -24.81 -28.25
N ASN A 297 24.72 -25.61 -29.19
CA ASN A 297 24.10 -25.92 -30.48
C ASN A 297 22.94 -26.93 -30.35
N SER A 298 21.89 -26.57 -29.59
CA SER A 298 20.63 -27.32 -29.51
C SER A 298 19.50 -26.45 -30.05
N PHE A 299 18.57 -27.03 -30.82
CA PHE A 299 17.49 -26.26 -31.43
C PHE A 299 16.29 -27.12 -31.81
N LEU A 300 15.14 -26.47 -32.00
CA LEU A 300 13.90 -27.13 -32.43
C LEU A 300 13.50 -26.70 -33.85
N ILE A 301 13.05 -27.65 -34.67
CA ILE A 301 12.56 -27.40 -36.03
C ILE A 301 11.16 -28.01 -36.18
N PRO A 302 10.12 -27.19 -36.41
CA PRO A 302 8.77 -27.68 -36.65
C PRO A 302 8.53 -27.94 -38.15
N TYR A 303 7.79 -29.02 -38.44
CA TYR A 303 7.46 -29.53 -39.76
C TYR A 303 5.94 -29.76 -39.89
N THR A 304 5.45 -29.67 -41.11
CA THR A 304 4.13 -30.17 -41.53
C THR A 304 4.27 -31.52 -42.20
N ALA A 305 3.26 -32.38 -42.05
CA ALA A 305 3.21 -33.70 -42.65
C ALA A 305 1.80 -34.04 -43.18
N PRO A 306 1.66 -34.83 -44.25
CA PRO A 306 0.35 -35.25 -44.74
C PRO A 306 -0.51 -35.99 -43.70
N ASP A 307 0.12 -36.79 -42.82
CA ASP A 307 -0.50 -37.49 -41.68
C ASP A 307 0.55 -37.83 -40.58
N LEU A 308 0.14 -38.48 -39.48
CA LEU A 308 1.01 -38.81 -38.32
C LEU A 308 1.78 -40.14 -38.40
N ASN A 309 1.67 -40.87 -39.52
CA ASN A 309 2.31 -42.17 -39.71
C ASN A 309 3.48 -42.09 -40.69
N GLN A 310 4.14 -40.93 -40.79
CA GLN A 310 5.32 -40.80 -41.64
C GLN A 310 6.45 -41.68 -41.10
N THR A 311 7.16 -42.35 -42.01
CA THR A 311 8.33 -43.19 -41.69
C THR A 311 9.61 -42.67 -42.35
N ASP A 312 9.51 -41.61 -43.16
CA ASP A 312 10.59 -41.03 -43.97
C ASP A 312 10.63 -39.48 -43.81
N GLU A 313 11.81 -38.93 -43.50
CA GLU A 313 12.03 -37.48 -43.31
C GLU A 313 11.69 -36.67 -44.56
N THR A 314 11.84 -37.23 -45.76
CA THR A 314 11.55 -36.54 -47.03
C THR A 314 10.08 -36.20 -47.23
N GLN A 315 9.19 -36.78 -46.41
CA GLN A 315 7.75 -36.48 -46.41
C GLN A 315 7.37 -35.37 -45.44
N LEU A 316 8.31 -34.90 -44.61
CA LEU A 316 8.14 -33.75 -43.73
C LEU A 316 8.52 -32.48 -44.48
N GLN A 317 7.67 -31.46 -44.42
CA GLN A 317 7.94 -30.15 -44.98
C GLN A 317 8.18 -29.14 -43.85
N VAL A 318 9.39 -28.57 -43.78
CA VAL A 318 9.76 -27.56 -42.78
C VAL A 318 8.78 -26.37 -42.86
N LEU A 319 8.32 -25.87 -41.71
CA LEU A 319 7.50 -24.66 -41.67
C LEU A 319 8.32 -23.46 -42.19
N PRO A 320 7.80 -22.68 -43.16
CA PRO A 320 8.54 -21.57 -43.75
C PRO A 320 9.09 -20.59 -42.71
N GLY A 321 10.41 -20.32 -42.76
CA GLY A 321 11.07 -19.39 -41.83
C GLY A 321 11.67 -20.03 -40.56
N TYR A 322 11.48 -21.34 -40.34
CA TYR A 322 11.87 -22.01 -39.09
C TYR A 322 13.16 -22.86 -39.18
N CYS A 323 14.02 -22.65 -40.19
CA CYS A 323 15.39 -23.18 -40.21
C CYS A 323 16.38 -22.32 -39.38
N THR A 324 16.01 -21.89 -38.19
CA THR A 324 16.89 -21.11 -37.31
C THR A 324 17.26 -21.92 -36.07
N PHE A 325 18.55 -21.94 -35.72
CA PHE A 325 19.05 -22.69 -34.57
C PHE A 325 18.69 -21.96 -33.26
N SER A 326 17.48 -22.21 -32.75
CA SER A 326 16.96 -21.63 -31.50
C SER A 326 16.49 -22.72 -30.54
N THR A 327 16.79 -22.55 -29.24
CA THR A 327 16.31 -23.42 -28.15
C THR A 327 14.85 -23.18 -27.78
N SER A 328 14.16 -22.25 -28.46
CA SER A 328 12.72 -22.07 -28.36
C SER A 328 12.13 -21.69 -29.72
N THR A 329 10.99 -22.27 -30.07
CA THR A 329 10.24 -21.94 -31.29
C THR A 329 8.75 -21.83 -31.00
N THR A 330 8.09 -20.84 -31.60
CA THR A 330 6.64 -20.64 -31.49
C THR A 330 6.04 -20.62 -32.88
N PHE A 331 5.01 -21.43 -33.11
CA PHE A 331 4.29 -21.49 -34.38
C PHE A 331 2.80 -21.71 -34.15
N THR A 332 1.99 -21.37 -35.15
CA THR A 332 0.55 -21.61 -35.14
C THR A 332 0.20 -22.78 -36.05
N THR A 333 -0.92 -23.42 -35.74
CA THR A 333 -1.35 -24.65 -36.40
C THR A 333 -2.62 -24.42 -37.21
N THR A 334 -2.84 -25.26 -38.21
CA THR A 334 -4.07 -25.28 -39.02
C THR A 334 -4.89 -26.51 -38.64
N PRO A 335 -6.20 -26.37 -38.34
CA PRO A 335 -7.05 -27.50 -38.01
C PRO A 335 -7.02 -28.59 -39.08
N GLY A 336 -6.85 -29.84 -38.66
CA GLY A 336 -6.74 -31.03 -39.51
C GLY A 336 -5.35 -31.28 -40.11
N GLN A 337 -4.39 -30.37 -39.93
CA GLN A 337 -3.01 -30.54 -40.39
C GLN A 337 -2.19 -31.30 -39.34
N SER A 338 -1.38 -32.26 -39.80
CA SER A 338 -0.43 -32.99 -38.95
C SER A 338 0.91 -32.27 -38.91
N TYR A 339 1.52 -32.27 -37.74
CA TYR A 339 2.78 -31.59 -37.44
C TYR A 339 3.76 -32.54 -36.76
N TYR A 340 5.04 -32.30 -37.02
CA TYR A 340 6.17 -32.93 -36.33
C TYR A 340 7.10 -31.86 -35.80
N ILE A 341 7.64 -32.04 -34.59
CA ILE A 341 8.64 -31.14 -34.01
C ILE A 341 9.91 -31.96 -33.78
N GLN A 342 10.96 -31.60 -34.51
CA GLN A 342 12.28 -32.20 -34.41
C GLN A 342 13.10 -31.43 -33.38
N VAL A 343 13.70 -32.13 -32.43
CA VAL A 343 14.63 -31.58 -31.46
C VAL A 343 16.03 -32.05 -31.81
N CYS A 344 16.98 -31.13 -32.00
CA CYS A 344 18.34 -31.40 -32.44
C CYS A 344 19.39 -30.95 -31.40
N ARG A 345 20.49 -31.71 -31.23
CA ARG A 345 21.64 -31.33 -30.36
C ARG A 345 22.99 -31.86 -30.86
N ASN A 346 24.07 -31.14 -30.53
CA ASN A 346 25.46 -31.53 -30.79
C ASN A 346 26.05 -32.42 -29.66
N LEU A 347 26.89 -33.39 -30.05
CA LEU A 347 27.36 -34.56 -29.29
C LEU A 347 28.23 -34.27 -28.03
N ASP A 348 28.68 -33.04 -27.80
CA ASP A 348 29.75 -32.77 -26.82
C ASP A 348 29.28 -32.60 -25.35
N SER A 349 27.99 -32.78 -25.01
CA SER A 349 27.48 -32.39 -23.68
C SER A 349 27.02 -33.50 -22.74
N GLY A 350 26.58 -34.68 -23.21
CA GLY A 350 26.14 -35.79 -22.34
C GLY A 350 25.09 -35.45 -21.27
N GLN A 351 24.40 -34.30 -21.39
CA GLN A 351 23.51 -33.73 -20.38
C GLN A 351 22.04 -34.01 -20.71
N LEU A 352 21.27 -34.40 -19.69
CA LEU A 352 19.80 -34.48 -19.72
C LEU A 352 19.17 -33.14 -20.05
N SER A 353 17.98 -33.09 -20.64
CA SER A 353 17.24 -31.85 -20.91
C SER A 353 15.74 -32.07 -20.91
N ASN A 354 14.97 -31.00 -20.70
CA ASN A 354 13.51 -31.05 -20.77
C ASN A 354 13.04 -30.40 -22.08
N VAL A 355 11.97 -30.93 -22.67
CA VAL A 355 11.23 -30.27 -23.76
C VAL A 355 9.85 -29.87 -23.26
N ASN A 356 9.54 -28.58 -23.32
CA ASN A 356 8.26 -28.04 -22.89
C ASN A 356 7.46 -27.54 -24.09
N PHE A 357 6.23 -28.00 -24.23
CA PHE A 357 5.25 -27.54 -25.21
C PHE A 357 4.12 -26.82 -24.49
N ASN A 358 4.04 -25.50 -24.65
CA ASN A 358 2.91 -24.70 -24.20
C ASN A 358 1.93 -24.52 -25.37
N ILE A 359 0.66 -24.86 -25.15
CA ILE A 359 -0.40 -24.92 -26.16
C ILE A 359 -1.53 -23.97 -25.76
N ALA A 360 -1.76 -22.93 -26.56
CA ALA A 360 -2.83 -21.96 -26.34
C ALA A 360 -3.78 -21.93 -27.54
N GLU A 361 -5.10 -21.85 -27.31
CA GLU A 361 -6.07 -21.56 -28.38
C GLU A 361 -5.83 -20.16 -28.95
N ASP A 362 -5.69 -20.07 -30.27
CA ASP A 362 -5.49 -18.81 -31.00
C ASP A 362 -6.73 -18.47 -31.85
N SER A 363 -6.85 -17.21 -32.27
CA SER A 363 -7.98 -16.76 -33.08
C SER A 363 -8.01 -17.39 -34.48
N SER A 364 -9.17 -17.35 -35.14
CA SER A 364 -9.31 -17.83 -36.51
C SER A 364 -8.49 -17.01 -37.52
N GLN A 365 -8.12 -17.61 -38.67
CA GLN A 365 -7.40 -16.88 -39.73
C GLN A 365 -8.17 -15.64 -40.22
N ALA A 366 -9.51 -15.69 -40.23
CA ALA A 366 -10.33 -14.56 -40.64
C ALA A 366 -10.23 -13.37 -39.66
N GLU A 367 -10.23 -13.65 -38.35
CA GLU A 367 -10.04 -12.62 -37.32
C GLU A 367 -8.61 -12.04 -37.35
N ARG A 368 -7.60 -12.89 -37.57
CA ARG A 368 -6.22 -12.45 -37.81
C ARG A 368 -6.14 -11.51 -39.01
N ASP A 369 -6.71 -11.88 -40.15
CA ASP A 369 -6.69 -11.06 -41.36
C ASP A 369 -7.39 -9.72 -41.14
N ALA A 370 -8.50 -9.70 -40.41
CA ALA A 370 -9.22 -8.48 -40.02
C ALA A 370 -8.36 -7.55 -39.14
N LEU A 371 -7.67 -8.10 -38.13
CA LEU A 371 -6.75 -7.33 -37.28
C LEU A 371 -5.54 -6.82 -38.06
N VAL A 372 -4.96 -7.59 -38.99
CA VAL A 372 -3.88 -7.13 -39.87
C VAL A 372 -4.36 -6.00 -40.78
N ALA A 373 -5.57 -6.11 -41.33
CA ALA A 373 -6.16 -5.07 -42.17
C ALA A 373 -6.37 -3.78 -41.36
N PHE A 374 -6.94 -3.88 -40.15
CA PHE A 374 -7.05 -2.76 -39.19
C PHE A 374 -5.68 -2.14 -38.87
N PHE A 375 -4.68 -2.96 -38.56
CA PHE A 375 -3.31 -2.51 -38.27
C PHE A 375 -2.72 -1.71 -39.43
N ASN A 376 -2.82 -2.24 -40.65
CA ASN A 376 -2.28 -1.58 -41.84
C ASN A 376 -3.03 -0.29 -42.18
N ALA A 377 -4.36 -0.28 -42.03
CA ALA A 377 -5.19 0.88 -42.33
C ALA A 377 -4.97 2.04 -41.34
N ASN A 378 -4.50 1.75 -40.12
CA ASN A 378 -4.36 2.74 -39.06
C ASN A 378 -2.90 3.02 -38.64
N GLY A 379 -1.96 2.85 -39.58
CA GLY A 379 -0.57 3.24 -39.38
C GLY A 379 0.17 2.38 -38.35
N GLY A 380 -0.17 1.09 -38.27
CA GLY A 380 0.33 0.12 -37.30
C GLY A 380 1.84 0.11 -37.04
N THR A 381 2.63 0.38 -38.07
CA THR A 381 4.09 0.46 -37.96
C THR A 381 4.59 1.63 -37.10
N SER A 382 3.75 2.61 -36.83
CA SER A 382 4.06 3.84 -36.06
C SER A 382 3.39 3.89 -34.70
N TRP A 383 2.70 2.82 -34.29
CA TRP A 383 2.12 2.73 -32.96
C TRP A 383 3.20 2.67 -31.89
N THR A 384 2.91 3.21 -30.70
CA THR A 384 3.83 3.25 -29.55
C THR A 384 4.28 1.84 -29.15
N ASN A 385 3.36 0.89 -29.14
CA ASN A 385 3.64 -0.53 -28.94
C ASN A 385 2.82 -1.36 -29.92
N ASN A 386 3.50 -1.98 -30.88
CA ASN A 386 2.92 -2.90 -31.86
C ASN A 386 3.51 -4.30 -31.73
N SER A 387 3.91 -4.70 -30.52
CA SER A 387 4.54 -6.00 -30.29
C SER A 387 3.66 -7.13 -30.86
N ASN A 388 4.28 -7.97 -31.67
CA ASN A 388 3.70 -9.13 -32.36
C ASN A 388 2.63 -8.84 -33.43
N TRP A 389 2.14 -7.61 -33.57
CA TRP A 389 1.18 -7.25 -34.62
C TRP A 389 1.73 -7.52 -36.02
N ASN A 390 0.90 -8.12 -36.88
CA ASN A 390 1.26 -8.49 -38.25
C ASN A 390 2.52 -9.40 -38.32
N THR A 391 2.72 -10.24 -37.30
CA THR A 391 3.74 -11.28 -37.29
C THR A 391 3.11 -12.68 -37.32
N ILE A 392 3.96 -13.70 -37.43
CA ILE A 392 3.55 -15.11 -37.35
C ILE A 392 3.15 -15.54 -35.93
N GLN A 393 3.37 -14.70 -34.93
CA GLN A 393 3.00 -14.99 -33.55
C GLN A 393 1.47 -15.10 -33.40
N PRO A 394 1.00 -15.80 -32.36
CA PRO A 394 -0.43 -15.95 -32.07
C PRO A 394 -1.10 -14.60 -31.87
N VAL A 395 -2.34 -14.45 -32.32
CA VAL A 395 -3.11 -13.21 -32.15
C VAL A 395 -3.32 -12.91 -30.66
N GLY A 396 -3.53 -13.93 -29.82
CA GLY A 396 -3.58 -13.74 -28.37
C GLY A 396 -2.27 -13.21 -27.74
N ALA A 397 -1.14 -13.29 -28.45
CA ALA A 397 0.13 -12.69 -28.03
C ALA A 397 0.34 -11.27 -28.57
N TRP A 398 -0.59 -10.74 -29.38
CA TRP A 398 -0.49 -9.38 -29.91
C TRP A 398 -0.81 -8.37 -28.82
N PHE A 399 0.00 -7.32 -28.76
CA PHE A 399 -0.19 -6.30 -27.74
C PHE A 399 -1.62 -5.72 -27.79
N GLY A 400 -2.32 -5.75 -26.67
CA GLY A 400 -3.68 -5.21 -26.56
C GLY A 400 -4.79 -6.08 -27.14
N VAL A 401 -4.51 -7.34 -27.52
CA VAL A 401 -5.53 -8.29 -27.99
C VAL A 401 -5.74 -9.40 -26.95
N THR A 402 -6.99 -9.72 -26.64
CA THR A 402 -7.36 -10.90 -25.84
C THR A 402 -8.17 -11.86 -26.70
N VAL A 403 -7.80 -13.13 -26.61
CA VAL A 403 -8.49 -14.25 -27.27
C VAL A 403 -9.00 -15.19 -26.19
N GLU A 404 -10.30 -15.50 -26.24
CA GLU A 404 -10.93 -16.48 -25.37
C GLU A 404 -11.71 -17.49 -26.21
N ASN A 405 -11.55 -18.79 -25.89
CA ASN A 405 -12.20 -19.89 -26.63
C ASN A 405 -11.98 -19.81 -28.16
N GLY A 406 -10.78 -19.36 -28.58
CA GLY A 406 -10.41 -19.18 -29.99
C GLY A 406 -11.07 -17.99 -30.71
N GLY A 407 -11.71 -17.05 -30.01
CA GLY A 407 -12.29 -15.83 -30.58
C GLY A 407 -11.70 -14.55 -29.96
N VAL A 408 -11.57 -13.49 -30.75
CA VAL A 408 -11.09 -12.19 -30.24
C VAL A 408 -12.20 -11.51 -29.45
N THR A 409 -12.03 -11.38 -28.13
CA THR A 409 -13.04 -10.81 -27.23
C THR A 409 -12.72 -9.38 -26.80
N ARG A 410 -11.44 -9.00 -26.76
CA ARG A 410 -11.03 -7.65 -26.34
C ARG A 410 -9.93 -7.08 -27.22
N LEU A 411 -10.10 -5.80 -27.57
CA LEU A 411 -9.09 -4.98 -28.22
C LEU A 411 -8.90 -3.69 -27.40
N ASP A 412 -7.78 -3.58 -26.71
CA ASP A 412 -7.48 -2.49 -25.76
C ASP A 412 -6.13 -1.86 -26.11
N LEU A 413 -6.17 -0.75 -26.84
CA LEU A 413 -5.01 -0.01 -27.35
C LEU A 413 -5.07 1.47 -26.93
N PRO A 414 -5.11 1.80 -25.63
CA PRO A 414 -5.15 3.18 -25.17
C PRO A 414 -3.78 3.84 -25.38
N ALA A 415 -3.77 5.09 -25.83
CA ALA A 415 -2.55 5.88 -26.04
C ALA A 415 -1.47 5.18 -26.92
N ALA A 416 -1.91 4.33 -27.85
CA ALA A 416 -1.03 3.57 -28.75
C ALA A 416 -0.53 4.36 -29.96
N ASN A 417 -0.79 5.68 -30.03
CA ASN A 417 -0.43 6.55 -31.16
C ASN A 417 -1.02 6.08 -32.50
N ILE A 418 -2.26 5.59 -32.47
CA ILE A 418 -2.97 5.17 -33.68
C ILE A 418 -3.37 6.41 -34.47
N VAL A 419 -2.97 6.48 -35.75
CA VAL A 419 -3.18 7.62 -36.67
C VAL A 419 -3.80 7.09 -37.97
N GLY A 420 -5.11 6.89 -37.96
CA GLY A 420 -5.84 6.20 -39.03
C GLY A 420 -7.31 6.61 -39.12
N THR A 421 -8.01 6.13 -40.16
CA THR A 421 -9.40 6.52 -40.41
C THR A 421 -10.36 5.36 -40.65
N ASP A 422 -9.92 4.11 -40.52
CA ASP A 422 -10.72 2.96 -40.93
C ASP A 422 -10.84 1.92 -39.81
N LEU A 423 -12.03 1.85 -39.23
CA LEU A 423 -12.38 0.88 -38.20
C LEU A 423 -13.26 -0.27 -38.74
N SER A 424 -13.57 -0.29 -40.04
CA SER A 424 -14.59 -1.19 -40.60
C SER A 424 -14.20 -2.66 -40.52
N GLU A 425 -12.91 -2.97 -40.57
CA GLU A 425 -12.39 -4.34 -40.47
C GLU A 425 -12.70 -4.99 -39.11
N LEU A 426 -12.91 -4.20 -38.06
CA LEU A 426 -13.25 -4.70 -36.73
C LEU A 426 -14.65 -5.34 -36.68
N LEU A 427 -15.52 -5.07 -37.66
CA LEU A 427 -16.82 -5.74 -37.78
C LEU A 427 -16.69 -7.24 -38.10
N ASN A 428 -15.51 -7.69 -38.54
CA ASN A 428 -15.22 -9.09 -38.82
C ASN A 428 -14.75 -9.88 -37.56
N LEU A 429 -14.88 -9.29 -36.36
CA LEU A 429 -14.52 -9.88 -35.07
C LEU A 429 -15.79 -10.12 -34.24
N PRO A 430 -16.54 -11.23 -34.48
CA PRO A 430 -17.91 -11.39 -34.01
C PRO A 430 -18.04 -11.58 -32.49
N ASN A 431 -16.96 -11.95 -31.81
CA ASN A 431 -16.94 -12.21 -30.37
C ASN A 431 -16.46 -11.01 -29.54
N LEU A 432 -16.22 -9.85 -30.16
CA LEU A 432 -15.77 -8.66 -29.42
C LEU A 432 -16.79 -8.23 -28.36
N GLU A 433 -16.27 -8.05 -27.15
CA GLU A 433 -16.97 -7.56 -25.96
C GLU A 433 -16.49 -6.17 -25.57
N TYR A 434 -15.22 -5.85 -25.87
CA TYR A 434 -14.59 -4.59 -25.49
C TYR A 434 -13.69 -4.03 -26.59
N ILE A 435 -13.92 -2.76 -26.94
CA ILE A 435 -13.03 -1.95 -27.78
C ILE A 435 -12.61 -0.70 -26.98
N GLY A 436 -11.31 -0.58 -26.68
CA GLY A 436 -10.72 0.55 -25.98
C GLY A 436 -9.65 1.25 -26.81
N PHE A 437 -9.97 2.40 -27.37
CA PHE A 437 -9.07 3.23 -28.18
C PHE A 437 -8.86 4.63 -27.59
N PHE A 438 -9.04 4.80 -26.28
CA PHE A 438 -8.86 6.07 -25.60
C PHE A 438 -7.50 6.71 -25.91
N ASN A 439 -7.51 8.03 -26.13
CA ASN A 439 -6.30 8.85 -26.29
C ASN A 439 -5.41 8.47 -27.50
N ASN A 440 -6.02 8.22 -28.66
CA ASN A 440 -5.32 8.05 -29.93
C ASN A 440 -5.59 9.25 -30.87
N SER A 441 -5.30 9.10 -32.15
CA SER A 441 -5.53 10.11 -33.20
C SER A 441 -6.32 9.49 -34.35
N ILE A 442 -7.32 8.67 -34.01
CA ILE A 442 -8.20 8.00 -34.98
C ILE A 442 -9.29 8.99 -35.40
N GLY A 443 -9.55 9.09 -36.71
CA GLY A 443 -10.68 9.83 -37.26
C GLY A 443 -11.50 8.96 -38.20
N GLY A 444 -12.29 9.59 -39.08
CA GLY A 444 -13.07 8.89 -40.10
C GLY A 444 -14.34 8.25 -39.56
N THR A 445 -15.22 7.82 -40.48
CA THR A 445 -16.57 7.36 -40.15
C THR A 445 -16.55 6.18 -39.20
N ILE A 446 -17.29 6.31 -38.09
CA ILE A 446 -17.46 5.24 -37.11
C ILE A 446 -18.43 4.19 -37.67
N PRO A 447 -18.01 2.92 -37.78
CA PRO A 447 -18.87 1.83 -38.25
C PRO A 447 -20.07 1.59 -37.32
N ASP A 448 -21.08 0.87 -37.83
CA ASP A 448 -22.17 0.36 -37.00
C ASP A 448 -21.68 -0.83 -36.18
N PHE A 449 -21.16 -0.55 -34.99
CA PHE A 449 -20.69 -1.58 -34.05
C PHE A 449 -21.83 -2.27 -33.32
N SER A 450 -23.07 -1.77 -33.42
CA SER A 450 -24.24 -2.43 -32.81
C SER A 450 -24.54 -3.81 -33.42
N VAL A 451 -23.95 -4.12 -34.59
CA VAL A 451 -24.02 -5.45 -35.22
C VAL A 451 -23.22 -6.52 -34.46
N LEU A 452 -22.27 -6.12 -33.61
CA LEU A 452 -21.49 -7.02 -32.75
C LEU A 452 -22.28 -7.29 -31.48
N SER A 453 -23.02 -8.40 -31.46
CA SER A 453 -24.01 -8.69 -30.41
C SER A 453 -23.45 -8.83 -29.00
N ASN A 454 -22.15 -9.10 -28.87
CA ASN A 454 -21.48 -9.28 -27.58
C ASN A 454 -20.81 -7.99 -27.09
N LEU A 455 -20.76 -6.92 -27.91
CA LEU A 455 -20.02 -5.71 -27.58
C LEU A 455 -20.69 -4.96 -26.43
N GLU A 456 -20.03 -4.91 -25.28
CA GLU A 456 -20.51 -4.23 -24.08
C GLU A 456 -19.90 -2.83 -23.94
N THR A 457 -18.64 -2.66 -24.35
CA THR A 457 -17.90 -1.41 -24.18
C THR A 457 -17.24 -0.93 -25.47
N LEU A 458 -17.51 0.33 -25.82
CA LEU A 458 -16.81 1.08 -26.87
C LEU A 458 -16.29 2.40 -26.29
N ASP A 459 -14.98 2.47 -26.02
CA ASP A 459 -14.30 3.69 -25.58
C ASP A 459 -13.44 4.28 -26.70
N ILE A 460 -13.90 5.38 -27.28
CA ILE A 460 -13.24 6.12 -28.37
C ILE A 460 -12.97 7.58 -28.00
N ARG A 461 -12.97 7.90 -26.71
CA ARG A 461 -12.66 9.27 -26.23
C ARG A 461 -11.23 9.68 -26.56
N SER A 462 -10.99 10.99 -26.61
CA SER A 462 -9.69 11.61 -26.86
C SER A 462 -9.04 11.19 -28.19
N ASN A 463 -9.85 11.03 -29.24
CA ASN A 463 -9.44 10.79 -30.63
C ASN A 463 -9.63 12.05 -31.47
N THR A 464 -9.60 11.95 -32.81
CA THR A 464 -9.79 13.08 -33.74
C THR A 464 -11.10 12.98 -34.53
N PHE A 465 -12.07 12.19 -34.04
CA PHE A 465 -13.40 12.12 -34.64
C PHE A 465 -14.09 13.49 -34.59
N SER A 466 -14.84 13.80 -35.64
CA SER A 466 -15.72 14.96 -35.80
C SER A 466 -17.20 14.55 -35.69
N PHE A 467 -18.15 15.50 -35.61
CA PHE A 467 -19.58 15.17 -35.64
C PHE A 467 -19.96 14.34 -36.87
N ALA A 468 -19.42 14.66 -38.04
CA ALA A 468 -19.65 13.93 -39.29
C ALA A 468 -19.22 12.45 -39.23
N ASP A 469 -18.26 12.11 -38.37
CA ASP A 469 -17.79 10.74 -38.19
C ASP A 469 -18.77 9.90 -37.35
N PHE A 470 -19.47 10.53 -36.41
CA PHE A 470 -20.48 9.92 -35.56
C PHE A 470 -21.85 9.80 -36.24
N GLU A 471 -22.28 10.85 -36.94
CA GLU A 471 -23.63 11.01 -37.48
C GLU A 471 -24.23 9.78 -38.18
N PRO A 472 -23.50 9.03 -39.04
CA PRO A 472 -24.08 7.90 -39.77
C PRO A 472 -24.62 6.78 -38.87
N ASN A 473 -23.95 6.50 -37.75
CA ASN A 473 -24.23 5.32 -36.91
C ASN A 473 -24.38 5.65 -35.42
N PHE A 474 -24.42 6.93 -35.03
CA PHE A 474 -24.52 7.33 -33.62
C PHE A 474 -25.74 6.72 -32.92
N THR A 475 -26.92 6.77 -33.55
CA THR A 475 -28.15 6.19 -32.98
C THR A 475 -28.03 4.68 -32.76
N ALA A 476 -27.38 3.97 -33.68
CA ALA A 476 -27.18 2.53 -33.56
C ALA A 476 -26.20 2.20 -32.43
N ASN A 477 -25.03 2.86 -32.42
CA ASN A 477 -23.99 2.65 -31.40
C ASN A 477 -24.37 3.13 -30.00
N SER A 478 -25.34 4.06 -29.88
CA SER A 478 -25.88 4.50 -28.58
C SER A 478 -26.61 3.38 -27.82
N GLY A 479 -26.89 2.25 -28.46
CA GLY A 479 -27.45 1.06 -27.80
C GLY A 479 -26.42 0.19 -27.09
N ILE A 480 -25.11 0.42 -27.28
CA ILE A 480 -24.04 -0.30 -26.60
C ILE A 480 -24.03 0.08 -25.11
N SER A 481 -23.93 -0.91 -24.22
CA SER A 481 -24.07 -0.73 -22.76
C SER A 481 -23.19 0.39 -22.20
N THR A 482 -21.93 0.44 -22.62
CA THR A 482 -20.96 1.47 -22.23
C THR A 482 -20.37 2.12 -23.49
N PHE A 483 -20.96 3.22 -23.94
CA PHE A 483 -20.45 4.00 -25.06
C PHE A 483 -19.79 5.30 -24.58
N LEU A 484 -18.45 5.32 -24.56
CA LEU A 484 -17.66 6.47 -24.14
C LEU A 484 -17.06 7.18 -25.36
N PHE A 485 -17.56 8.37 -25.66
CA PHE A 485 -17.18 9.10 -26.88
C PHE A 485 -16.89 10.59 -26.67
N SER A 486 -17.38 11.18 -25.58
CA SER A 486 -17.22 12.61 -25.33
C SER A 486 -15.81 12.97 -24.84
N ASN A 487 -15.40 14.22 -25.13
CA ASN A 487 -14.03 14.71 -25.24
C ASN A 487 -13.31 14.14 -26.47
N GLN A 488 -13.22 14.92 -27.54
CA GLN A 488 -12.39 14.65 -28.71
C GLN A 488 -11.32 15.74 -28.84
N LYS A 489 -10.19 15.42 -29.48
CA LYS A 489 -9.09 16.36 -29.71
C LYS A 489 -9.53 17.44 -30.71
N VAL A 490 -9.24 18.68 -30.36
CA VAL A 490 -9.42 19.86 -31.20
C VAL A 490 -8.08 20.27 -31.81
N VAL A 491 -8.11 20.82 -33.02
CA VAL A 491 -6.91 21.24 -33.76
C VAL A 491 -6.41 22.61 -33.29
N ASP A 492 -7.31 23.45 -32.80
CA ASP A 492 -6.99 24.80 -32.31
C ASP A 492 -6.03 24.75 -31.12
N LEU A 493 -5.23 25.81 -30.98
CA LEU A 493 -4.27 25.98 -29.89
C LEU A 493 -4.67 27.15 -28.99
N GLU A 494 -4.03 27.25 -27.82
CA GLU A 494 -4.11 28.47 -27.02
C GLU A 494 -3.50 29.65 -27.79
N GLU A 495 -4.17 30.79 -27.75
CA GLU A 495 -3.74 32.01 -28.42
C GLU A 495 -3.69 33.17 -27.44
N GLN A 496 -2.72 34.05 -27.64
CA GLN A 496 -2.58 35.30 -26.90
C GLN A 496 -2.50 36.45 -27.90
N ILE A 497 -3.48 37.35 -27.85
CA ILE A 497 -3.63 38.44 -28.82
C ILE A 497 -3.63 39.77 -28.06
N GLU A 498 -2.67 40.65 -28.38
CA GLU A 498 -2.67 42.01 -27.85
C GLU A 498 -3.79 42.83 -28.51
N GLY A 499 -4.83 43.12 -27.72
CA GLY A 499 -5.97 43.95 -28.03
C GLY A 499 -5.67 45.44 -27.88
N ILE A 500 -5.50 46.13 -29.00
CA ILE A 500 -5.35 47.58 -29.08
C ILE A 500 -6.75 48.17 -29.18
N ILE A 501 -7.12 48.97 -28.18
CA ILE A 501 -8.43 49.65 -28.13
C ILE A 501 -8.69 50.45 -29.41
N GLY A 502 -9.87 50.25 -29.97
CA GLY A 502 -10.35 50.86 -31.21
C GLY A 502 -9.95 50.17 -32.51
N ASN A 503 -9.17 49.09 -32.46
CA ASN A 503 -8.94 48.23 -33.60
C ASN A 503 -10.02 47.14 -33.73
N ASP A 504 -10.11 46.52 -34.91
CA ASP A 504 -11.00 45.40 -35.16
C ASP A 504 -10.26 44.07 -34.95
N TYR A 505 -10.95 43.09 -34.36
CA TYR A 505 -10.43 41.74 -34.10
C TYR A 505 -11.46 40.68 -34.46
N MET A 506 -10.98 39.50 -34.87
CA MET A 506 -11.82 38.34 -35.15
C MET A 506 -11.17 37.11 -34.53
N LEU A 507 -11.85 36.50 -33.57
CA LEU A 507 -11.47 35.23 -32.99
C LEU A 507 -12.14 34.11 -33.77
N THR A 508 -11.46 32.97 -33.93
CA THR A 508 -11.94 31.87 -34.76
C THR A 508 -11.75 30.53 -34.07
N MET A 509 -12.77 29.67 -34.16
CA MET A 509 -12.67 28.23 -33.97
C MET A 509 -12.59 27.56 -35.33
N THR A 510 -11.67 26.61 -35.49
CA THR A 510 -11.60 25.79 -36.70
C THR A 510 -12.93 25.04 -36.85
N PRO A 511 -13.64 25.17 -38.00
CA PRO A 511 -14.93 24.50 -38.18
C PRO A 511 -14.82 22.99 -37.97
N ILE A 512 -15.64 22.47 -37.07
CA ILE A 512 -15.83 21.03 -36.87
C ILE A 512 -16.79 20.52 -37.94
N THR A 513 -16.39 19.49 -38.67
CA THR A 513 -17.22 18.87 -39.71
C THR A 513 -18.40 18.13 -39.09
N GLY A 514 -19.60 18.37 -39.64
CA GLY A 514 -20.85 17.77 -39.21
C GLY A 514 -22.05 18.43 -39.88
N THR A 515 -23.22 17.83 -39.70
CA THR A 515 -24.51 18.43 -40.00
C THR A 515 -25.11 19.03 -38.72
N ASP A 516 -25.72 20.21 -38.85
CA ASP A 516 -26.35 20.93 -37.72
C ASP A 516 -25.38 21.18 -36.54
N VAL A 517 -24.21 21.75 -36.83
CA VAL A 517 -23.22 22.11 -35.80
C VAL A 517 -23.49 23.53 -35.30
N ASP A 518 -23.80 23.63 -34.02
CA ASP A 518 -23.98 24.87 -33.30
C ASP A 518 -22.69 25.29 -32.61
N TYR A 519 -22.39 26.59 -32.62
CA TYR A 519 -21.26 27.18 -31.92
C TYR A 519 -21.76 28.17 -30.88
N GLN A 520 -21.05 28.31 -29.76
CA GLN A 520 -21.28 29.37 -28.78
C GLN A 520 -19.95 29.81 -28.17
N TRP A 521 -19.69 31.11 -28.19
CA TRP A 521 -18.55 31.69 -27.49
C TRP A 521 -18.89 32.01 -26.04
N TYR A 522 -17.91 31.84 -25.17
CA TYR A 522 -18.02 32.12 -23.76
C TYR A 522 -16.82 32.92 -23.28
N ILE A 523 -17.06 33.75 -22.25
CA ILE A 523 -15.98 34.31 -21.45
C ILE A 523 -15.54 33.22 -20.48
N SER A 524 -14.34 32.71 -20.69
CA SER A 524 -13.80 31.60 -19.92
C SER A 524 -13.28 32.08 -18.57
N ASN A 525 -13.63 31.34 -17.52
CA ASN A 525 -12.88 31.41 -16.28
C ASN A 525 -11.63 30.55 -16.44
N ARG A 526 -10.45 31.20 -16.49
CA ARG A 526 -9.15 30.56 -16.68
C ARG A 526 -8.81 29.47 -15.64
N PHE A 527 -9.52 29.45 -14.51
CA PHE A 527 -9.28 28.57 -13.38
C PHE A 527 -10.37 27.54 -13.12
N ASP A 528 -11.45 27.58 -13.90
CA ASP A 528 -12.56 26.66 -13.73
C ASP A 528 -13.09 26.24 -15.10
N LEU A 529 -12.46 25.21 -15.66
CA LEU A 529 -12.80 24.65 -16.96
C LEU A 529 -14.18 23.96 -16.96
N ASP A 530 -14.69 23.64 -15.76
CA ASP A 530 -15.94 22.90 -15.54
C ASP A 530 -17.11 23.80 -15.14
N VAL A 531 -16.87 25.04 -14.72
CA VAL A 531 -17.92 26.01 -14.37
C VAL A 531 -18.46 26.69 -15.61
N GLU A 532 -19.79 26.86 -15.62
CA GLU A 532 -20.56 27.61 -16.61
C GLU A 532 -19.86 28.92 -16.94
N SER A 533 -19.12 28.92 -18.05
CA SER A 533 -18.55 30.14 -18.62
C SER A 533 -19.73 31.02 -19.05
N ASP A 534 -19.62 32.34 -18.91
CA ASP A 534 -20.73 33.23 -19.28
C ASP A 534 -20.86 33.27 -20.80
N PRO A 535 -22.02 32.91 -21.39
CA PRO A 535 -22.18 32.94 -22.84
C PRO A 535 -22.14 34.38 -23.34
N VAL A 536 -21.29 34.61 -24.35
CA VAL A 536 -21.29 35.88 -25.08
C VAL A 536 -22.58 35.94 -25.90
N THR A 537 -23.50 36.81 -25.47
CA THR A 537 -24.84 36.89 -26.07
C THR A 537 -24.77 37.14 -27.57
N GLY A 538 -25.37 36.24 -28.36
CA GLY A 538 -25.43 36.35 -29.83
C GLY A 538 -24.18 35.89 -30.58
N ALA A 539 -23.13 35.43 -29.88
CA ALA A 539 -21.93 34.89 -30.48
C ALA A 539 -22.07 33.39 -30.80
N ASN A 540 -22.94 33.07 -31.76
CA ASN A 540 -23.36 31.71 -32.09
C ASN A 540 -22.76 31.16 -33.40
N THR A 541 -21.63 31.72 -33.82
CA THR A 541 -20.89 31.30 -35.01
C THR A 541 -19.50 30.81 -34.62
N ASN A 542 -18.83 30.08 -35.51
CA ASN A 542 -17.44 29.65 -35.31
C ASN A 542 -16.44 30.82 -35.27
N THR A 543 -16.90 32.07 -35.45
CA THR A 543 -16.11 33.29 -35.28
C THR A 543 -16.77 34.25 -34.29
N LEU A 544 -15.96 35.07 -33.63
CA LEU A 544 -16.39 36.17 -32.75
C LEU A 544 -15.69 37.44 -33.19
N ASN A 545 -16.47 38.45 -33.62
CA ASN A 545 -15.95 39.69 -34.18
C ASN A 545 -16.09 40.85 -33.17
N PHE A 546 -15.01 41.60 -33.00
CA PHE A 546 -14.98 42.88 -32.30
C PHE A 546 -14.71 43.98 -33.32
N THR A 547 -15.60 44.96 -33.41
CA THR A 547 -15.41 46.18 -34.20
C THR A 547 -15.21 47.32 -33.23
N ASP A 548 -14.14 48.11 -33.41
CA ASP A 548 -13.76 49.18 -32.48
C ASP A 548 -13.63 48.65 -31.03
N LEU A 549 -12.66 47.74 -30.80
CA LEU A 549 -12.48 47.01 -29.53
C LEU A 549 -12.48 47.94 -28.31
N GLN A 550 -13.30 47.62 -27.31
CA GLN A 550 -13.42 48.37 -26.06
C GLN A 550 -12.70 47.65 -24.89
N THR A 551 -12.39 48.39 -23.83
CA THR A 551 -11.68 47.82 -22.66
C THR A 551 -12.44 46.67 -21.99
N GLN A 552 -13.77 46.70 -22.00
CA GLN A 552 -14.62 45.64 -21.46
C GLN A 552 -14.59 44.34 -22.28
N ASP A 553 -14.15 44.41 -23.54
CA ASP A 553 -14.04 43.27 -24.44
C ASP A 553 -12.72 42.50 -24.24
N LEU A 554 -11.76 43.07 -23.50
CA LEU A 554 -10.51 42.39 -23.17
C LEU A 554 -10.78 41.29 -22.15
N ASN A 555 -10.72 40.04 -22.61
CA ASN A 555 -11.02 38.88 -21.80
C ASN A 555 -10.42 37.60 -22.41
N THR A 556 -10.53 36.51 -21.67
CA THR A 556 -10.24 35.17 -22.16
C THR A 556 -11.50 34.53 -22.70
N TYR A 557 -11.45 34.04 -23.94
CA TYR A 557 -12.59 33.49 -24.67
C TYR A 557 -12.37 32.01 -25.00
N ILE A 558 -13.43 31.22 -24.90
CA ILE A 558 -13.50 29.85 -25.44
C ILE A 558 -14.70 29.74 -26.37
N CYS A 559 -14.65 28.79 -27.29
CA CYS A 559 -15.80 28.45 -28.14
C CYS A 559 -16.12 26.97 -27.93
N ILE A 560 -17.40 26.66 -27.79
CA ILE A 560 -17.90 25.29 -27.68
C ILE A 560 -18.74 25.01 -28.91
N ALA A 561 -18.42 23.93 -29.62
CA ALA A 561 -19.25 23.40 -30.69
C ALA A 561 -20.03 22.17 -30.21
N THR A 562 -21.32 22.11 -30.56
CA THR A 562 -22.26 21.03 -30.20
C THR A 562 -23.09 20.64 -31.43
N SER A 563 -23.73 19.48 -31.39
CA SER A 563 -24.71 19.08 -32.41
C SER A 563 -25.85 18.29 -31.77
N PRO A 564 -27.12 18.60 -32.09
CA PRO A 564 -28.26 17.82 -31.59
C PRO A 564 -28.31 16.40 -32.17
N LEU A 565 -27.55 16.11 -33.24
CA LEU A 565 -27.47 14.77 -33.85
C LEU A 565 -26.52 13.82 -33.10
N VAL A 566 -25.63 14.37 -32.29
CA VAL A 566 -24.65 13.63 -31.47
C VAL A 566 -24.70 14.19 -30.03
N PRO A 567 -25.83 14.06 -29.33
CA PRO A 567 -26.01 14.62 -27.99
C PRO A 567 -24.94 14.11 -27.01
N GLY A 568 -24.39 15.03 -26.22
CA GLY A 568 -23.34 14.74 -25.24
C GLY A 568 -21.90 14.88 -25.77
N LEU A 569 -21.70 15.09 -27.07
CA LEU A 569 -20.39 15.44 -27.64
C LEU A 569 -20.22 16.96 -27.74
N GLU A 570 -19.20 17.49 -27.08
CA GLU A 570 -18.82 18.90 -27.13
C GLU A 570 -17.36 19.05 -27.55
N TYR A 571 -17.09 19.98 -28.48
CA TYR A 571 -15.72 20.38 -28.83
C TYR A 571 -15.42 21.72 -28.18
N ARG A 572 -14.50 21.73 -27.21
CA ARG A 572 -14.07 22.93 -26.50
C ARG A 572 -12.74 23.41 -27.06
N ARG A 573 -12.76 24.56 -27.74
CA ARG A 573 -11.53 25.23 -28.21
C ARG A 573 -10.66 25.60 -27.00
N PRO A 574 -9.32 25.45 -27.05
CA PRO A 574 -8.45 26.07 -26.06
C PRO A 574 -8.65 27.59 -26.03
N SER A 575 -8.21 28.27 -24.97
CA SER A 575 -8.53 29.69 -24.79
C SER A 575 -7.85 30.62 -25.81
N VAL A 576 -8.57 31.65 -26.26
CA VAL A 576 -7.97 32.88 -26.79
C VAL A 576 -7.96 33.92 -25.69
N ASP A 577 -6.79 34.41 -25.29
CA ASP A 577 -6.72 35.56 -24.41
C ASP A 577 -6.49 36.85 -25.22
N LEU A 578 -7.55 37.63 -25.37
CA LEU A 578 -7.52 38.95 -25.98
C LEU A 578 -7.19 39.98 -24.89
N TYR A 579 -5.89 40.28 -24.75
CA TYR A 579 -5.34 40.98 -23.61
C TYR A 579 -4.97 42.43 -23.91
N GLY A 580 -4.88 43.24 -22.86
CA GLY A 580 -4.39 44.62 -22.97
C GLY A 580 -3.75 45.08 -21.65
N PRO A 581 -3.41 46.37 -21.53
CA PRO A 581 -2.75 46.86 -20.33
C PRO A 581 -3.68 46.76 -19.12
N VAL A 582 -3.17 46.13 -18.05
CA VAL A 582 -3.80 46.13 -16.72
C VAL A 582 -3.89 47.57 -16.21
N SER A 583 -4.95 47.85 -15.45
CA SER A 583 -5.17 49.20 -14.89
C SER A 583 -4.01 49.64 -14.01
N GLN A 584 -3.74 50.95 -14.00
CA GLN A 584 -2.64 51.49 -13.17
C GLN A 584 -2.87 51.22 -11.67
N ALA A 585 -4.13 51.23 -11.22
CA ALA A 585 -4.50 50.93 -9.84
C ALA A 585 -4.13 49.50 -9.44
N GLU A 586 -4.52 48.50 -10.24
CA GLU A 586 -4.14 47.09 -9.98
C GLU A 586 -2.62 46.91 -10.03
N ARG A 587 -1.94 47.58 -10.97
CA ARG A 587 -0.47 47.52 -11.06
C ARG A 587 0.22 48.12 -9.84
N ASP A 588 -0.27 49.24 -9.32
CA ASP A 588 0.26 49.87 -8.11
C ASP A 588 0.02 49.00 -6.88
N ALA A 589 -1.18 48.41 -6.76
CA ALA A 589 -1.53 47.47 -5.70
C ALA A 589 -0.63 46.23 -5.70
N LEU A 590 -0.37 45.66 -6.88
CA LEU A 590 0.59 44.57 -7.03
C LEU A 590 1.99 44.99 -6.58
N MET A 591 2.47 46.18 -6.94
CA MET A 591 3.78 46.65 -6.49
C MET A 591 3.86 46.84 -4.97
N VAL A 592 2.77 47.26 -4.31
CA VAL A 592 2.70 47.29 -2.84
C VAL A 592 2.75 45.88 -2.28
N PHE A 593 1.97 44.95 -2.84
CA PHE A 593 1.99 43.53 -2.49
C PHE A 593 3.39 42.90 -2.58
N TYR A 594 4.07 43.10 -3.70
CA TYR A 594 5.44 42.66 -3.93
C TYR A 594 6.40 43.20 -2.86
N ASN A 595 6.37 44.49 -2.58
CA ASN A 595 7.26 45.08 -1.58
C ASN A 595 6.92 44.63 -0.15
N ALA A 596 5.63 44.45 0.18
CA ALA A 596 5.16 44.04 1.50
C ALA A 596 5.55 42.60 1.87
N LEU A 597 5.76 41.75 0.86
CA LEU A 597 6.16 40.35 1.01
C LEU A 597 7.63 40.09 0.63
N ASP A 598 8.47 41.13 0.65
CA ASP A 598 9.91 41.04 0.39
C ASP A 598 10.27 40.54 -1.02
N GLY A 599 9.50 41.01 -2.00
CA GLY A 599 9.61 40.73 -3.44
C GLY A 599 11.02 40.61 -4.02
N PRO A 600 11.94 41.55 -3.72
CA PRO A 600 13.31 41.48 -4.22
C PRO A 600 14.06 40.19 -3.83
N ASN A 601 13.62 39.49 -2.79
CA ASN A 601 14.23 38.25 -2.29
C ASN A 601 13.43 36.99 -2.65
N TRP A 602 12.33 37.09 -3.39
CA TRP A 602 11.65 35.90 -3.92
C TRP A 602 12.56 35.16 -4.89
N VAL A 603 12.48 33.82 -4.87
CA VAL A 603 13.23 32.99 -5.82
C VAL A 603 12.74 33.25 -7.25
N GLU A 604 11.42 33.44 -7.42
CA GLU A 604 10.78 33.78 -8.69
C GLU A 604 10.15 35.19 -8.62
N ASN A 605 10.88 36.22 -9.06
CA ASN A 605 10.40 37.61 -9.12
C ASN A 605 10.49 38.21 -10.52
N THR A 606 10.27 37.40 -11.55
CA THR A 606 10.45 37.84 -12.95
C THR A 606 9.47 38.97 -13.30
N ASN A 607 9.98 39.98 -14.02
CA ASN A 607 9.27 41.13 -14.59
C ASN A 607 8.62 42.15 -13.61
N TRP A 608 8.64 41.89 -12.31
CA TRP A 608 8.17 42.84 -11.30
C TRP A 608 8.88 44.20 -11.39
N GLY A 609 8.10 45.29 -11.42
CA GLY A 609 8.62 46.67 -11.55
C GLY A 609 9.21 47.02 -12.93
N THR A 610 9.15 46.12 -13.91
CA THR A 610 9.62 46.38 -15.28
C THR A 610 8.53 46.98 -16.17
N ALA A 611 8.87 47.28 -17.43
CA ALA A 611 7.93 47.73 -18.45
C ALA A 611 7.15 46.58 -19.13
N GLN A 612 7.44 45.32 -18.79
CA GLN A 612 6.72 44.18 -19.34
C GLN A 612 5.25 44.16 -18.86
N PRO A 613 4.31 43.62 -19.66
CA PRO A 613 2.92 43.44 -19.27
C PRO A 613 2.79 42.71 -17.92
N VAL A 614 1.80 43.10 -17.11
CA VAL A 614 1.53 42.47 -15.79
C VAL A 614 1.24 40.96 -15.93
N ARG A 615 0.69 40.54 -17.07
CA ARG A 615 0.50 39.14 -17.43
C ARG A 615 1.78 38.30 -17.35
N ASP A 616 2.93 38.91 -17.63
CA ASP A 616 4.22 38.24 -17.67
C ASP A 616 4.94 38.31 -16.32
N TRP A 617 4.32 38.90 -15.29
CA TRP A 617 4.89 38.97 -13.95
C TRP A 617 4.76 37.62 -13.28
N ALA A 618 5.85 37.17 -12.64
CA ALA A 618 5.83 35.91 -11.91
C ALA A 618 4.69 35.89 -10.88
N HIS A 619 3.99 34.75 -10.78
CA HIS A 619 2.86 34.50 -9.87
C HIS A 619 1.55 35.23 -10.17
N ILE A 620 1.49 36.01 -11.25
CA ILE A 620 0.29 36.79 -11.60
C ILE A 620 -0.44 36.14 -12.77
N THR A 621 -1.73 35.91 -12.57
CA THR A 621 -2.63 35.45 -13.62
C THR A 621 -3.60 36.56 -13.99
N THR A 622 -3.71 36.81 -15.30
CA THR A 622 -4.64 37.79 -15.87
C THR A 622 -5.65 37.12 -16.80
N ALA A 623 -6.82 37.75 -16.95
CA ALA A 623 -7.77 37.48 -18.03
C ALA A 623 -8.05 38.79 -18.74
N GLY A 624 -7.66 38.88 -20.02
CA GLY A 624 -7.68 40.13 -20.75
C GLY A 624 -6.78 41.18 -20.12
N ASN A 625 -7.38 42.19 -19.50
CA ASN A 625 -6.69 43.28 -18.82
C ASN A 625 -6.93 43.33 -17.30
N LYS A 626 -7.43 42.25 -16.70
CA LYS A 626 -7.80 42.16 -15.29
C LYS A 626 -6.85 41.23 -14.55
N VAL A 627 -6.46 41.58 -13.33
CA VAL A 627 -5.72 40.66 -12.45
C VAL A 627 -6.73 39.75 -11.76
N ILE A 628 -6.69 38.46 -12.11
CA ILE A 628 -7.66 37.47 -11.60
C ILE A 628 -7.03 36.45 -10.65
N GLY A 629 -5.70 36.33 -10.62
CA GLY A 629 -5.02 35.37 -9.75
C GLY A 629 -3.67 35.87 -9.22
N ILE A 630 -3.39 35.56 -7.96
CA ILE A 630 -2.05 35.62 -7.35
C ILE A 630 -1.77 34.24 -6.74
N GLU A 631 -0.75 33.55 -7.25
CA GLU A 631 -0.49 32.15 -6.93
C GLU A 631 0.99 31.86 -6.71
N ASN A 632 1.33 31.45 -5.49
CA ASN A 632 2.63 30.87 -5.14
C ASN A 632 2.41 29.55 -4.40
N PHE A 633 3.00 28.46 -4.91
CA PHE A 633 2.91 27.11 -4.36
C PHE A 633 4.24 26.60 -3.78
N GLY A 634 5.04 27.48 -3.20
CA GLY A 634 6.28 27.13 -2.49
C GLY A 634 7.55 27.33 -3.31
N THR A 635 7.61 28.38 -4.13
CA THR A 635 8.84 28.71 -4.88
C THR A 635 9.95 29.26 -3.98
N GLY A 636 9.57 29.79 -2.81
CA GLY A 636 10.46 30.30 -1.76
C GLY A 636 10.66 31.81 -1.78
N GLY A 637 10.89 32.35 -0.58
CA GLY A 637 11.35 33.73 -0.36
C GLY A 637 10.25 34.74 -0.08
N TRP A 638 8.97 34.34 -0.09
CA TRP A 638 7.89 35.26 0.27
C TRP A 638 7.87 35.45 1.79
N SER A 639 8.09 36.69 2.25
CA SER A 639 8.21 37.00 3.67
C SER A 639 7.64 38.37 3.99
N GLY A 640 6.76 38.46 4.98
CA GLY A 640 6.10 39.71 5.36
C GLY A 640 4.61 39.52 5.63
N GLN A 641 3.80 40.53 5.35
CA GLN A 641 2.34 40.51 5.57
C GLN A 641 1.59 40.86 4.29
N ILE A 642 0.43 40.23 4.08
CA ILE A 642 -0.48 40.60 2.98
C ILE A 642 -0.99 42.03 3.23
N PRO A 643 -0.72 43.01 2.35
CA PRO A 643 -1.08 44.40 2.60
C PRO A 643 -2.55 44.68 2.34
N THR A 644 -3.04 45.82 2.85
CA THR A 644 -4.44 46.24 2.71
C THR A 644 -4.84 46.55 1.28
N GLU A 645 -3.90 47.01 0.47
CA GLU A 645 -4.02 47.39 -0.94
C GLU A 645 -4.38 46.22 -1.85
N ILE A 646 -4.41 44.98 -1.31
CA ILE A 646 -5.03 43.84 -2.02
C ILE A 646 -6.46 44.16 -2.47
N GLU A 647 -7.18 45.04 -1.78
CA GLU A 647 -8.55 45.46 -2.14
C GLU A 647 -8.69 46.13 -3.50
N ASP A 648 -7.61 46.71 -4.03
CA ASP A 648 -7.61 47.37 -5.33
C ASP A 648 -7.59 46.35 -6.49
N LEU A 649 -7.33 45.07 -6.20
CA LEU A 649 -7.44 43.96 -7.15
C LEU A 649 -8.89 43.48 -7.25
N VAL A 650 -9.81 44.38 -7.61
CA VAL A 650 -11.26 44.16 -7.56
C VAL A 650 -11.76 42.99 -8.42
N ASN A 651 -10.97 42.55 -9.39
CA ASN A 651 -11.26 41.41 -10.27
C ASN A 651 -10.63 40.10 -9.77
N LEU A 652 -9.95 40.09 -8.62
CA LEU A 652 -9.26 38.90 -8.12
C LEU A 652 -10.26 37.79 -7.82
N GLU A 653 -10.08 36.65 -8.48
CA GLU A 653 -10.89 35.44 -8.31
C GLU A 653 -10.15 34.40 -7.45
N HIS A 654 -8.81 34.42 -7.48
CA HIS A 654 -7.97 33.45 -6.80
C HIS A 654 -6.81 34.11 -6.05
N LEU A 655 -6.73 33.83 -4.75
CA LEU A 655 -5.56 34.16 -3.93
C LEU A 655 -5.06 32.86 -3.30
N SER A 656 -3.89 32.39 -3.74
CA SER A 656 -3.30 31.14 -3.30
C SER A 656 -1.84 31.32 -2.90
N ILE A 657 -1.54 31.16 -1.62
CA ILE A 657 -0.18 31.21 -1.09
C ILE A 657 0.04 29.94 -0.27
N ALA A 658 1.01 29.12 -0.68
CA ALA A 658 1.33 27.87 -0.02
C ALA A 658 2.83 27.68 0.22
N LEU A 659 3.16 26.98 1.32
CA LEU A 659 4.54 26.57 1.67
C LEU A 659 5.52 27.75 1.86
N GLU A 660 5.02 28.93 2.24
CA GLU A 660 5.81 30.12 2.51
C GLU A 660 5.72 30.53 3.99
N SER A 661 6.56 29.92 4.83
CA SER A 661 6.55 30.14 6.28
C SER A 661 6.93 31.57 6.71
N GLY A 662 7.51 32.36 5.80
CA GLY A 662 7.80 33.78 6.02
C GLY A 662 6.57 34.70 5.90
N VAL A 663 5.48 34.24 5.26
CA VAL A 663 4.24 35.01 5.16
C VAL A 663 3.50 34.92 6.49
N THR A 664 3.44 36.04 7.21
CA THR A 664 3.03 36.15 8.61
C THR A 664 1.91 37.17 8.81
N GLY A 665 1.43 37.30 10.05
CA GLY A 665 0.48 38.33 10.45
C GLY A 665 -0.97 38.05 10.02
N PRO A 666 -1.90 38.93 10.41
CA PRO A 666 -3.33 38.74 10.14
C PRO A 666 -3.68 38.92 8.67
N LEU A 667 -4.72 38.22 8.25
CA LEU A 667 -5.38 38.50 6.98
C LEU A 667 -6.06 39.88 7.09
N PRO A 668 -5.76 40.85 6.20
CA PRO A 668 -6.30 42.20 6.30
C PRO A 668 -7.82 42.18 6.13
N SER A 669 -8.54 43.05 6.85
CA SER A 669 -10.01 43.13 6.72
C SER A 669 -10.46 43.58 5.33
N SER A 670 -9.58 44.24 4.57
CA SER A 670 -9.83 44.66 3.20
C SER A 670 -9.96 43.48 2.22
N ILE A 671 -9.58 42.25 2.63
CA ILE A 671 -9.84 41.03 1.83
C ILE A 671 -11.32 40.89 1.48
N GLY A 672 -12.23 41.32 2.37
CA GLY A 672 -13.67 41.26 2.16
C GLY A 672 -14.21 42.22 1.10
N ASN A 673 -13.37 43.06 0.49
CA ASN A 673 -13.74 43.91 -0.64
C ASN A 673 -13.60 43.19 -1.99
N LEU A 674 -12.96 42.02 -2.02
CA LEU A 674 -12.74 41.21 -3.22
C LEU A 674 -13.99 40.39 -3.58
N SER A 675 -15.07 41.06 -3.94
CA SER A 675 -16.38 40.41 -4.17
C SER A 675 -16.38 39.32 -5.27
N ASN A 676 -15.40 39.31 -6.17
CA ASN A 676 -15.23 38.28 -7.20
C ASN A 676 -14.40 37.07 -6.74
N LEU A 677 -13.87 37.08 -5.51
CA LEU A 677 -12.99 36.01 -5.01
C LEU A 677 -13.76 34.71 -4.88
N LYS A 678 -13.32 33.70 -5.63
CA LYS A 678 -13.87 32.33 -5.65
C LYS A 678 -13.05 31.39 -4.79
N ARG A 679 -11.72 31.56 -4.73
CA ARG A 679 -10.83 30.69 -3.95
C ARG A 679 -9.85 31.50 -3.12
N LEU A 680 -9.90 31.29 -1.81
CA LEU A 680 -8.91 31.81 -0.86
C LEU A 680 -8.16 30.64 -0.24
N ARG A 681 -6.90 30.48 -0.60
CA ARG A 681 -6.03 29.39 -0.14
C ARG A 681 -4.79 29.95 0.53
N LEU A 682 -4.67 29.73 1.83
CA LEU A 682 -3.46 29.97 2.61
C LEU A 682 -3.06 28.65 3.26
N GLN A 683 -1.95 28.08 2.84
CA GLN A 683 -1.52 26.76 3.31
C GLN A 683 -0.07 26.78 3.78
N ALA A 684 0.20 26.25 4.96
CA ALA A 684 1.55 26.14 5.49
C ALA A 684 2.29 27.49 5.48
N THR A 685 1.55 28.57 5.74
CA THR A 685 2.11 29.90 5.99
C THR A 685 2.18 30.15 7.50
N ALA A 686 2.68 31.29 7.94
CA ALA A 686 2.64 31.72 9.34
C ALA A 686 1.60 32.84 9.58
N ASN A 687 0.59 32.97 8.70
CA ASN A 687 -0.51 33.91 8.90
C ASN A 687 -1.24 33.62 10.22
N SER A 688 -1.55 34.65 10.99
CA SER A 688 -1.94 34.52 12.40
C SER A 688 -3.02 35.49 12.85
N GLY A 689 -3.53 35.32 14.07
CA GLY A 689 -4.62 36.13 14.62
C GLY A 689 -5.99 35.68 14.13
N ASN A 690 -7.02 36.49 14.37
CA ASN A 690 -8.39 36.12 14.04
C ASN A 690 -8.70 36.35 12.56
N LEU A 691 -9.58 35.51 12.00
CA LEU A 691 -10.15 35.80 10.68
C LEU A 691 -10.99 37.08 10.73
N PRO A 692 -10.84 37.99 9.75
CA PRO A 692 -11.61 39.23 9.74
C PRO A 692 -13.09 38.94 9.46
N ALA A 693 -14.00 39.63 10.17
CA ALA A 693 -15.44 39.45 9.98
C ALA A 693 -15.92 39.76 8.56
N SER A 694 -15.18 40.59 7.82
CA SER A 694 -15.43 40.93 6.42
C SER A 694 -15.26 39.75 5.47
N ILE A 695 -14.70 38.61 5.90
CA ILE A 695 -14.69 37.38 5.10
C ILE A 695 -16.10 36.98 4.65
N GLY A 696 -17.12 37.29 5.44
CA GLY A 696 -18.53 37.04 5.12
C GLY A 696 -19.11 37.91 3.99
N ASN A 697 -18.34 38.84 3.42
CA ASN A 697 -18.73 39.63 2.26
C ASN A 697 -18.40 38.92 0.92
N LEU A 698 -17.62 37.84 0.95
CA LEU A 698 -17.13 37.14 -0.23
C LEU A 698 -18.18 36.14 -0.75
N THR A 699 -19.36 36.62 -1.16
CA THR A 699 -20.52 35.75 -1.45
C THR A 699 -20.29 34.77 -2.61
N ASN A 700 -19.36 35.06 -3.51
CA ASN A 700 -18.96 34.19 -4.63
C ASN A 700 -17.87 33.17 -4.22
N LEU A 701 -17.46 33.13 -2.94
CA LEU A 701 -16.39 32.25 -2.48
C LEU A 701 -16.87 30.80 -2.50
N GLN A 702 -16.23 30.00 -3.34
CA GLN A 702 -16.48 28.57 -3.51
C GLN A 702 -15.56 27.74 -2.63
N GLU A 703 -14.39 28.27 -2.29
CA GLU A 703 -13.38 27.54 -1.55
C GLU A 703 -12.64 28.44 -0.55
N LEU A 704 -12.68 28.03 0.71
CA LEU A 704 -11.87 28.60 1.78
C LEU A 704 -10.93 27.51 2.32
N ARG A 705 -9.64 27.60 2.00
CA ARG A 705 -8.60 26.72 2.55
C ARG A 705 -7.60 27.49 3.38
N LEU A 706 -7.60 27.22 4.68
CA LEU A 706 -6.68 27.76 5.67
C LEU A 706 -6.05 26.58 6.40
N ILE A 707 -4.96 26.03 5.87
CA ILE A 707 -4.39 24.76 6.34
C ILE A 707 -3.02 25.01 6.94
N GLY A 708 -2.77 24.57 8.18
CA GLY A 708 -1.44 24.65 8.78
C GLY A 708 -0.87 26.07 8.86
N ASN A 709 -1.71 27.07 9.15
CA ASN A 709 -1.25 28.43 9.46
C ASN A 709 -1.18 28.62 10.98
N ALA A 710 -1.29 29.85 11.49
CA ALA A 710 -1.31 30.18 12.92
C ALA A 710 -2.56 31.02 13.29
N PHE A 711 -3.67 30.84 12.58
CA PHE A 711 -4.92 31.54 12.87
C PHE A 711 -5.51 31.10 14.22
N THR A 712 -6.17 32.02 14.93
CA THR A 712 -6.74 31.78 16.26
C THR A 712 -8.13 32.40 16.40
N GLY A 713 -8.79 32.11 17.53
CA GLY A 713 -10.08 32.71 17.88
C GLY A 713 -11.27 32.07 17.16
N ASP A 714 -12.46 32.61 17.42
CA ASP A 714 -13.70 32.04 16.89
C ASP A 714 -13.88 32.35 15.39
N MET A 715 -14.54 31.42 14.69
CA MET A 715 -14.96 31.65 13.31
C MET A 715 -15.98 32.80 13.21
N PRO A 716 -15.80 33.79 12.31
CA PRO A 716 -16.76 34.87 12.17
C PRO A 716 -18.14 34.39 11.73
N SER A 717 -19.20 34.90 12.36
CA SER A 717 -20.59 34.53 12.02
C SER A 717 -20.97 34.85 10.56
N GLY A 718 -20.26 35.78 9.93
CA GLY A 718 -20.44 36.14 8.51
C GLY A 718 -20.16 35.00 7.52
N ILE A 719 -19.49 33.91 7.94
CA ILE A 719 -19.29 32.72 7.09
C ILE A 719 -20.63 32.12 6.63
N SER A 720 -21.70 32.30 7.41
CA SER A 720 -23.07 31.86 7.03
C SER A 720 -23.65 32.56 5.79
N ASN A 721 -23.03 33.66 5.33
CA ASN A 721 -23.42 34.37 4.10
C ASN A 721 -22.76 33.80 2.83
N LEU A 722 -21.80 32.86 2.95
CA LEU A 722 -21.06 32.31 1.82
C LEU A 722 -21.88 31.21 1.14
N THR A 723 -22.91 31.61 0.40
CA THR A 723 -23.91 30.69 -0.19
C THR A 723 -23.36 29.79 -1.29
N ASP A 724 -22.29 30.23 -1.97
CA ASP A 724 -21.65 29.48 -3.07
C ASP A 724 -20.53 28.56 -2.59
N LEU A 725 -20.28 28.48 -1.28
CA LEU A 725 -19.19 27.70 -0.70
C LEU A 725 -19.39 26.22 -0.97
N ARG A 726 -18.37 25.58 -1.54
CA ARG A 726 -18.28 24.15 -1.85
C ARG A 726 -17.32 23.43 -0.91
N ASP A 727 -16.16 24.02 -0.65
CA ASP A 727 -15.10 23.43 0.18
C ASP A 727 -14.70 24.38 1.32
N PHE A 728 -14.81 23.89 2.56
CA PHE A 728 -14.38 24.62 3.77
C PHE A 728 -13.31 23.83 4.52
N TYR A 729 -12.04 24.14 4.28
CA TYR A 729 -10.90 23.48 4.93
C TYR A 729 -10.15 24.43 5.83
N VAL A 730 -10.19 24.21 7.13
CA VAL A 730 -9.57 25.07 8.14
C VAL A 730 -8.67 24.23 9.05
N ILE A 731 -7.84 23.37 8.46
CA ILE A 731 -7.15 22.29 9.17
C ILE A 731 -6.05 22.84 10.08
N GLY A 732 -6.06 22.46 11.36
CA GLY A 732 -5.10 22.86 12.38
C GLY A 732 -3.95 21.87 12.63
N SER A 733 -3.71 20.92 11.72
CA SER A 733 -2.53 20.06 11.81
C SER A 733 -1.24 20.81 11.47
N THR A 734 -0.15 20.48 12.16
CA THR A 734 1.19 20.97 11.81
C THR A 734 1.63 20.29 10.51
N PHE A 735 1.72 21.06 9.43
CA PHE A 735 2.40 20.59 8.22
C PHE A 735 3.91 20.51 8.51
N GLU A 736 4.55 19.39 8.14
CA GLU A 736 5.97 19.10 8.42
C GLU A 736 6.92 20.26 8.03
N PHE A 737 6.52 21.04 7.03
CA PHE A 737 7.30 22.14 6.46
C PHE A 737 7.08 23.53 7.11
N ALA A 738 5.99 23.75 7.84
CA ALA A 738 5.65 25.07 8.40
C ALA A 738 5.76 25.16 9.93
N GLY A 739 5.60 24.03 10.64
CA GLY A 739 5.64 24.00 12.11
C GLY A 739 4.52 24.78 12.81
N ASN A 740 3.54 25.32 12.06
CA ASN A 740 2.39 26.06 12.58
C ASN A 740 1.10 25.23 12.46
N ALA A 741 0.18 25.47 13.39
CA ALA A 741 -1.14 24.87 13.46
C ALA A 741 -2.18 25.97 13.67
N ASN A 742 -3.29 25.91 12.92
CA ASN A 742 -4.44 26.75 13.25
C ASN A 742 -5.03 26.29 14.59
N LEU A 743 -5.49 27.25 15.37
CA LEU A 743 -6.07 27.06 16.70
C LEU A 743 -7.42 27.78 16.76
N PHE A 744 -8.29 27.52 15.78
CA PHE A 744 -9.64 28.08 15.78
C PHE A 744 -10.45 27.55 16.97
N THR A 745 -11.15 28.43 17.66
CA THR A 745 -11.95 28.13 18.85
C THR A 745 -13.45 28.29 18.58
N GLY A 746 -14.28 28.05 19.60
CA GLY A 746 -15.72 28.27 19.53
C GLY A 746 -16.44 27.21 18.71
N THR A 747 -17.65 27.52 18.24
CA THR A 747 -18.50 26.60 17.46
C THR A 747 -18.17 26.66 15.97
N LEU A 748 -18.38 25.55 15.27
CA LEU A 748 -18.36 25.55 13.80
C LEU A 748 -19.46 26.49 13.25
N PRO A 749 -19.21 27.23 12.15
CA PRO A 749 -20.22 28.10 11.55
C PRO A 749 -21.48 27.36 11.11
N ASP A 750 -22.63 28.05 11.18
CA ASP A 750 -23.85 27.57 10.56
C ASP A 750 -23.73 27.70 9.03
N PHE A 751 -23.77 26.55 8.36
CA PHE A 751 -23.67 26.42 6.91
C PHE A 751 -25.01 26.23 6.21
N SER A 752 -26.15 26.34 6.91
CA SER A 752 -27.49 26.03 6.39
C SER A 752 -27.85 26.73 5.06
N ASN A 753 -27.22 27.86 4.72
CA ASN A 753 -27.42 28.57 3.46
C ASN A 753 -26.45 28.16 2.33
N ALA A 754 -25.39 27.41 2.61
CA ALA A 754 -24.38 26.97 1.65
C ALA A 754 -24.79 25.63 1.01
N LEU A 755 -25.82 25.65 0.15
CA LEU A 755 -26.42 24.44 -0.41
C LEU A 755 -25.49 23.66 -1.36
N ASN A 756 -24.44 24.30 -1.86
CA ASN A 756 -23.41 23.69 -2.70
C ASN A 756 -22.26 23.06 -1.89
N LEU A 757 -22.30 23.13 -0.56
CA LEU A 757 -21.23 22.65 0.30
C LEU A 757 -21.10 21.13 0.17
N PHE A 758 -19.92 20.71 -0.28
CA PHE A 758 -19.57 19.33 -0.56
C PHE A 758 -18.67 18.75 0.52
N SER A 759 -17.78 19.57 1.08
CA SER A 759 -16.75 19.09 2.01
C SER A 759 -16.44 20.11 3.11
N ILE A 760 -16.47 19.64 4.36
CA ILE A 760 -16.01 20.37 5.55
C ILE A 760 -14.84 19.59 6.16
N ASN A 761 -13.69 20.25 6.29
CA ASN A 761 -12.56 19.71 7.04
C ASN A 761 -12.03 20.74 8.04
N ALA A 762 -12.37 20.53 9.31
CA ALA A 762 -11.96 21.37 10.42
C ALA A 762 -11.03 20.62 11.39
N GLN A 763 -10.38 19.54 10.93
CA GLN A 763 -9.54 18.70 11.78
C GLN A 763 -8.44 19.48 12.50
N GLY A 764 -8.15 19.12 13.75
CA GLY A 764 -6.97 19.59 14.46
C GLY A 764 -7.05 21.01 15.01
N ASN A 765 -8.24 21.56 15.26
CA ASN A 765 -8.43 22.87 15.88
C ASN A 765 -9.03 22.74 17.28
N ASP A 766 -9.31 23.85 17.96
CA ASP A 766 -9.95 23.90 19.28
C ASP A 766 -11.48 24.10 19.17
N PHE A 767 -12.13 23.64 18.08
CA PHE A 767 -13.58 23.76 17.94
C PHE A 767 -14.32 22.93 19.00
N SER A 768 -15.37 23.51 19.57
CA SER A 768 -16.19 22.92 20.63
C SER A 768 -17.64 23.43 20.57
N GLY A 769 -18.51 22.88 21.42
CA GLY A 769 -19.92 23.26 21.44
C GLY A 769 -20.73 22.58 20.33
N GLU A 770 -22.05 22.75 20.38
CA GLU A 770 -22.98 22.00 19.53
C GLU A 770 -22.68 22.16 18.05
N LEU A 771 -22.51 21.02 17.35
CA LEU A 771 -22.32 20.99 15.92
C LEU A 771 -23.63 21.44 15.24
N PRO A 772 -23.59 22.41 14.30
CA PRO A 772 -24.79 22.83 13.58
C PRO A 772 -25.45 21.65 12.87
N ASP A 773 -26.75 21.71 12.62
CA ASP A 773 -27.46 20.65 11.91
C ASP A 773 -27.02 20.60 10.44
N LEU A 774 -26.13 19.67 10.11
CA LEU A 774 -25.57 19.51 8.77
C LEU A 774 -26.44 18.62 7.89
N SER A 775 -27.50 18.00 8.44
CA SER A 775 -28.42 17.15 7.68
C SER A 775 -29.25 17.92 6.65
N VAL A 776 -29.30 19.25 6.78
CA VAL A 776 -29.98 20.17 5.86
C VAL A 776 -29.21 20.38 4.55
N LEU A 777 -27.95 19.96 4.47
CA LEU A 777 -27.08 20.19 3.32
C LEU A 777 -27.19 19.05 2.31
N PRO A 778 -27.78 19.28 1.12
CA PRO A 778 -28.14 18.19 0.20
C PRO A 778 -26.93 17.53 -0.47
N ASN A 779 -25.81 18.23 -0.58
CA ASN A 779 -24.64 17.81 -1.34
C ASN A 779 -23.43 17.45 -0.45
N LEU A 780 -23.56 17.53 0.87
CA LEU A 780 -22.44 17.32 1.79
C LEU A 780 -22.01 15.85 1.77
N ASN A 781 -20.78 15.60 1.33
CA ASN A 781 -20.23 14.25 1.18
C ASN A 781 -19.12 13.92 2.19
N THR A 782 -18.41 14.96 2.67
CA THR A 782 -17.29 14.79 3.59
C THR A 782 -17.38 15.76 4.76
N LEU A 783 -17.23 15.22 5.96
CA LEU A 783 -17.14 15.95 7.22
C LEU A 783 -16.00 15.37 8.05
N ASN A 784 -14.90 16.10 8.19
CA ASN A 784 -13.80 15.76 9.08
C ASN A 784 -13.66 16.81 10.18
N ILE A 785 -13.97 16.41 11.40
CA ILE A 785 -13.89 17.21 12.63
C ILE A 785 -13.03 16.53 13.69
N THR A 786 -12.17 15.57 13.30
CA THR A 786 -11.24 14.88 14.21
C THR A 786 -10.27 15.85 14.88
N GLU A 787 -9.66 15.46 16.00
CA GLU A 787 -8.65 16.23 16.71
C GLU A 787 -9.14 17.63 17.17
N ASN A 788 -10.45 17.77 17.42
CA ASN A 788 -11.08 18.96 18.01
C ASN A 788 -11.45 18.75 19.48
N LEU A 789 -12.29 19.62 20.05
CA LEU A 789 -12.75 19.57 21.45
C LEU A 789 -14.25 19.25 21.54
N TYR A 790 -14.81 18.52 20.57
CA TYR A 790 -16.22 18.12 20.60
C TYR A 790 -16.47 17.03 21.64
N SER A 791 -17.48 17.25 22.48
CA SER A 791 -18.02 16.24 23.40
C SER A 791 -19.10 15.39 22.74
N PHE A 792 -19.48 14.28 23.37
CA PHE A 792 -20.63 13.47 22.93
C PHE A 792 -21.91 14.33 22.76
N ALA A 793 -22.13 15.28 23.67
CA ALA A 793 -23.28 16.19 23.63
C ALA A 793 -23.28 17.08 22.40
N ASP A 794 -22.09 17.46 21.93
CA ASP A 794 -21.95 18.38 20.81
C ASP A 794 -22.23 17.68 19.47
N LEU A 795 -22.01 16.37 19.39
CA LEU A 795 -22.22 15.55 18.19
C LEU A 795 -23.61 14.88 18.14
N ALA A 796 -24.28 14.74 19.29
CA ALA A 796 -25.52 13.98 19.42
C ALA A 796 -26.64 14.45 18.48
N THR A 797 -26.78 15.76 18.23
CA THR A 797 -27.83 16.31 17.35
C THR A 797 -27.74 15.78 15.91
N ASN A 798 -26.53 15.72 15.35
CA ASN A 798 -26.32 15.26 13.97
C ASN A 798 -26.49 13.73 13.84
N GLN A 799 -26.12 12.97 14.87
CA GLN A 799 -26.40 11.54 14.94
C GLN A 799 -27.91 11.26 15.04
N ALA A 800 -28.63 12.01 15.88
CA ALA A 800 -30.08 11.90 16.03
C ALA A 800 -30.84 12.25 14.74
N ASN A 801 -30.31 13.17 13.94
CA ASN A 801 -30.89 13.56 12.65
C ASN A 801 -30.56 12.58 11.51
N ASN A 802 -29.89 11.45 11.78
CA ASN A 802 -29.41 10.50 10.78
C ASN A 802 -28.60 11.20 9.68
N LEU A 803 -27.56 11.94 10.05
CA LEU A 803 -26.66 12.55 9.07
C LEU A 803 -26.02 11.47 8.18
N LEU A 804 -26.50 11.32 6.94
CA LEU A 804 -26.06 10.30 5.98
C LEU A 804 -24.95 10.85 5.07
N ILE A 805 -23.76 11.04 5.63
CA ILE A 805 -22.57 11.47 4.90
C ILE A 805 -21.64 10.28 4.66
N THR A 806 -21.13 10.12 3.43
CA THR A 806 -20.23 9.00 3.07
C THR A 806 -18.96 8.98 3.91
N ASN A 807 -18.36 10.16 4.12
CA ASN A 807 -17.08 10.32 4.78
C ASN A 807 -17.24 11.19 6.05
N TYR A 808 -17.72 10.59 7.15
CA TYR A 808 -17.88 11.28 8.43
C TYR A 808 -16.80 10.85 9.45
N PHE A 809 -15.81 11.72 9.67
CA PHE A 809 -14.70 11.51 10.58
C PHE A 809 -14.80 12.45 11.79
N TYR A 810 -15.06 11.90 12.97
CA TYR A 810 -15.17 12.66 14.22
C TYR A 810 -14.40 12.02 15.39
N SER A 811 -13.69 10.91 15.16
CA SER A 811 -12.83 10.26 16.15
C SER A 811 -11.40 10.18 15.58
N PRO A 812 -10.35 10.52 16.37
CA PRO A 812 -10.41 10.91 17.78
C PRO A 812 -10.81 12.38 17.99
N GLN A 813 -11.14 12.75 19.22
CA GLN A 813 -11.20 14.14 19.70
C GLN A 813 -10.07 14.36 20.71
N ARG A 814 -9.52 15.58 20.77
CA ARG A 814 -8.48 15.94 21.73
C ARG A 814 -9.06 16.00 23.14
N ASN A 815 -8.27 15.52 24.08
CA ASN A 815 -8.59 15.51 25.49
C ASN A 815 -7.94 16.73 26.18
N THR A 816 -8.71 17.52 26.92
CA THR A 816 -8.23 18.67 27.69
C THR A 816 -7.83 18.34 29.14
N SER A 817 -8.05 17.10 29.59
CA SER A 817 -7.63 16.66 30.93
C SER A 817 -6.12 16.47 30.98
N GLU A 818 -5.53 16.84 32.12
CA GLU A 818 -4.09 16.75 32.36
C GLU A 818 -3.76 15.56 33.28
N PRO A 819 -2.55 14.99 33.19
CA PRO A 819 -2.12 13.93 34.10
C PRO A 819 -2.12 14.38 35.57
N GLU A 820 -2.62 13.53 36.48
CA GLU A 820 -2.63 13.78 37.92
C GLU A 820 -1.74 12.78 38.66
N MET A 821 -1.04 13.23 39.70
CA MET A 821 -0.28 12.35 40.59
C MET A 821 -0.80 12.50 42.02
N VAL A 822 -1.22 11.40 42.62
CA VAL A 822 -1.78 11.39 43.98
C VAL A 822 -1.05 10.37 44.83
N THR A 823 -0.61 10.80 46.02
CA THR A 823 -0.02 9.90 47.04
C THR A 823 -0.92 9.87 48.26
N ILE A 824 -1.29 8.67 48.71
CA ILE A 824 -2.16 8.46 49.88
C ILE A 824 -1.55 7.44 50.85
N PRO A 825 -1.78 7.57 52.16
CA PRO A 825 -1.46 6.51 53.11
C PRO A 825 -2.38 5.29 52.90
N PRO A 826 -1.93 4.09 53.28
CA PRO A 826 -2.78 2.90 53.19
C PRO A 826 -4.00 3.04 54.12
N GLY A 827 -5.14 2.53 53.65
CA GLY A 827 -6.40 2.56 54.40
C GLY A 827 -7.23 3.86 54.30
N GLU A 828 -6.70 4.95 53.72
CA GLU A 828 -7.48 6.15 53.42
C GLU A 828 -8.17 5.99 52.06
N SER A 829 -9.51 5.90 52.05
CA SER A 829 -10.23 5.65 50.79
C SER A 829 -10.08 6.83 49.83
N ILE A 830 -9.89 6.53 48.55
CA ILE A 830 -9.76 7.52 47.47
C ILE A 830 -10.84 7.29 46.42
N THR A 831 -11.37 8.37 45.85
CA THR A 831 -12.29 8.30 44.71
C THR A 831 -11.65 8.99 43.53
N LEU A 832 -11.43 8.23 42.45
CA LEU A 832 -10.99 8.72 41.16
C LEU A 832 -12.21 9.26 40.41
N ASP A 833 -12.08 10.39 39.73
CA ASP A 833 -13.17 11.05 39.00
C ASP A 833 -12.70 11.41 37.58
N VAL A 834 -13.54 11.14 36.58
CA VAL A 834 -13.28 11.53 35.19
C VAL A 834 -13.02 13.03 35.03
N ASN A 835 -13.69 13.89 35.81
CA ASN A 835 -13.50 15.34 35.79
C ASN A 835 -12.33 15.83 36.68
N GLY A 836 -11.57 14.92 37.28
CA GLY A 836 -10.40 15.23 38.09
C GLY A 836 -10.66 15.39 39.58
N MET A 837 -9.61 15.13 40.36
CA MET A 837 -9.69 15.02 41.81
C MET A 837 -9.24 16.28 42.54
N THR A 838 -8.44 17.13 41.86
CA THR A 838 -7.69 18.23 42.47
C THR A 838 -8.06 19.61 41.93
N THR A 839 -8.81 19.69 40.82
CA THR A 839 -9.20 20.95 40.17
C THR A 839 -10.72 21.12 40.15
N THR A 840 -11.21 22.37 40.13
CA THR A 840 -12.65 22.68 39.96
C THR A 840 -13.09 22.66 38.49
N THR A 841 -12.17 22.38 37.57
CA THR A 841 -12.38 22.43 36.12
C THR A 841 -13.05 21.13 35.67
N ARG A 842 -14.19 21.21 34.99
CA ARG A 842 -14.83 20.04 34.39
C ARG A 842 -14.29 19.87 32.98
N PHE A 843 -13.66 18.73 32.71
CA PHE A 843 -13.09 18.41 31.39
C PHE A 843 -14.10 17.70 30.48
N PHE A 844 -15.07 16.98 31.07
CA PHE A 844 -16.09 16.24 30.34
C PHE A 844 -17.49 16.71 30.72
N ARG A 845 -18.27 17.10 29.71
CA ARG A 845 -19.70 17.36 29.86
C ARG A 845 -20.45 16.02 29.91
N LEU A 846 -20.64 15.50 31.12
CA LEU A 846 -21.25 14.19 31.34
C LEU A 846 -22.72 14.17 30.90
N LEU A 847 -23.08 13.17 30.10
CA LEU A 847 -24.43 12.82 29.70
C LEU A 847 -24.94 11.60 30.47
N SER A 848 -26.26 11.43 30.54
CA SER A 848 -26.87 10.24 31.14
C SER A 848 -26.67 8.96 30.32
N THR A 849 -26.29 9.09 29.05
CA THR A 849 -26.02 7.98 28.13
C THR A 849 -24.55 7.62 28.02
N ASP A 850 -23.65 8.40 28.64
CA ASP A 850 -22.24 8.07 28.71
C ASP A 850 -22.02 6.75 29.47
N GLN A 851 -21.15 5.92 28.93
CA GLN A 851 -20.68 4.67 29.51
C GLN A 851 -19.21 4.81 29.86
N TYR A 852 -18.83 4.30 31.03
CA TYR A 852 -17.48 4.44 31.56
C TYR A 852 -16.85 3.07 31.73
N GLN A 853 -15.53 3.00 31.58
CA GLN A 853 -14.74 1.84 31.99
C GLN A 853 -13.41 2.32 32.55
N TRP A 854 -13.14 2.01 33.82
CA TRP A 854 -11.86 2.31 34.45
C TRP A 854 -10.83 1.21 34.18
N PHE A 855 -9.59 1.63 34.02
CA PHE A 855 -8.44 0.77 33.80
C PHE A 855 -7.38 1.03 34.86
N LYS A 856 -6.59 -0.01 35.18
CA LYS A 856 -5.39 0.08 35.99
C LYS A 856 -4.25 -0.60 35.24
N ASP A 857 -3.17 0.14 34.99
CA ASP A 857 -1.96 -0.36 34.33
C ASP A 857 -2.26 -1.04 32.97
N GLY A 858 -3.28 -0.56 32.26
CA GLY A 858 -3.74 -1.10 30.98
C GLY A 858 -4.85 -2.15 31.07
N GLU A 859 -5.15 -2.67 32.26
CA GLU A 859 -6.15 -3.72 32.47
C GLU A 859 -7.50 -3.16 32.93
N ALA A 860 -8.60 -3.64 32.34
CA ALA A 860 -9.94 -3.19 32.69
C ALA A 860 -10.33 -3.64 34.11
N ILE A 861 -10.77 -2.68 34.94
CA ILE A 861 -11.27 -2.96 36.28
C ILE A 861 -12.72 -3.42 36.17
N ILE A 862 -12.96 -4.71 36.41
CA ILE A 862 -14.29 -5.32 36.28
C ILE A 862 -15.31 -4.60 37.17
N GLY A 863 -16.39 -4.11 36.54
CA GLY A 863 -17.51 -3.46 37.22
C GLY A 863 -17.32 -1.97 37.53
N ALA A 864 -16.13 -1.41 37.29
CA ALA A 864 -15.87 0.02 37.44
C ALA A 864 -16.41 0.80 36.23
N THR A 865 -17.74 0.94 36.18
CA THR A 865 -18.50 1.45 35.03
C THR A 865 -19.19 2.79 35.27
N GLU A 866 -18.85 3.45 36.37
CA GLU A 866 -19.37 4.75 36.76
C GLU A 866 -18.37 5.86 36.42
N SER A 867 -18.83 7.11 36.37
CA SER A 867 -17.97 8.30 36.16
C SER A 867 -16.92 8.50 37.28
N THR A 868 -17.04 7.76 38.37
CA THR A 868 -16.09 7.74 39.48
C THR A 868 -15.75 6.31 39.89
N TYR A 869 -14.52 6.08 40.35
CA TYR A 869 -14.09 4.80 40.90
C TYR A 869 -13.49 4.95 42.29
N THR A 870 -14.11 4.32 43.30
CA THR A 870 -13.66 4.41 44.70
C THR A 870 -12.85 3.18 45.11
N ILE A 871 -11.61 3.41 45.53
CA ILE A 871 -10.75 2.38 46.14
C ILE A 871 -10.90 2.47 47.66
N ASN A 872 -11.58 1.48 48.22
CA ASN A 872 -11.78 1.38 49.67
C ASN A 872 -10.59 0.68 50.33
N ASN A 873 -10.05 1.27 51.41
CA ASN A 873 -8.91 0.74 52.15
C ASN A 873 -7.69 0.37 51.27
N PRO A 874 -7.15 1.32 50.48
CA PRO A 874 -6.10 1.05 49.51
C PRO A 874 -4.84 0.47 50.16
N GLN A 875 -4.21 -0.45 49.43
CA GLN A 875 -2.95 -1.13 49.79
C GLN A 875 -1.84 -0.75 48.81
N PRO A 876 -0.55 -0.98 49.14
CA PRO A 876 0.56 -0.70 48.22
C PRO A 876 0.40 -1.34 46.84
N SER A 877 -0.24 -2.51 46.76
CA SER A 877 -0.58 -3.20 45.51
C SER A 877 -1.58 -2.44 44.63
N ASP A 878 -2.33 -1.49 45.19
CA ASP A 878 -3.28 -0.65 44.45
C ASP A 878 -2.60 0.56 43.80
N SER A 879 -1.30 0.78 44.05
CA SER A 879 -0.52 1.75 43.30
C SER A 879 -0.48 1.35 41.82
N GLY A 880 -0.47 2.35 40.93
CA GLY A 880 -0.51 2.13 39.48
C GLY A 880 -1.01 3.36 38.72
N VAL A 881 -1.10 3.23 37.41
CA VAL A 881 -1.66 4.24 36.51
C VAL A 881 -3.12 3.90 36.22
N TYR A 882 -4.01 4.81 36.57
CA TYR A 882 -5.45 4.68 36.34
C TYR A 882 -5.89 5.64 35.25
N TYR A 883 -6.79 5.19 34.39
CA TYR A 883 -7.51 6.05 33.45
C TYR A 883 -8.92 5.53 33.24
N CYS A 884 -9.77 6.36 32.64
CA CYS A 884 -11.13 5.98 32.28
C CYS A 884 -11.33 6.24 30.78
N GLU A 885 -11.88 5.24 30.10
CA GLU A 885 -12.42 5.40 28.76
C GLU A 885 -13.92 5.65 28.87
N ILE A 886 -14.38 6.63 28.10
CA ILE A 886 -15.77 7.07 28.03
C ILE A 886 -16.25 6.81 26.61
N THR A 887 -17.41 6.18 26.50
CA THR A 887 -18.13 5.94 25.24
C THR A 887 -19.56 6.41 25.39
N ASN A 888 -20.30 6.62 24.31
CA ASN A 888 -21.70 7.03 24.37
C ASN A 888 -22.53 6.28 23.33
N THR A 889 -23.68 5.74 23.71
CA THR A 889 -24.54 4.96 22.81
C THR A 889 -25.21 5.78 21.71
N ASP A 890 -25.36 7.08 21.92
CA ASP A 890 -25.96 8.03 20.96
C ASP A 890 -24.93 8.54 19.94
N VAL A 891 -23.63 8.36 20.21
CA VAL A 891 -22.52 8.74 19.34
C VAL A 891 -21.56 7.56 19.21
N ASP A 892 -21.88 6.64 18.30
CA ASP A 892 -21.07 5.45 18.04
C ASP A 892 -19.63 5.80 17.61
N GLY A 893 -18.66 4.90 17.75
CA GLY A 893 -17.30 5.07 17.23
C GLY A 893 -16.40 6.15 17.87
N LEU A 894 -16.93 7.00 18.76
CA LEU A 894 -16.14 7.95 19.55
C LEU A 894 -15.81 7.33 20.92
N THR A 895 -14.51 7.21 21.20
CA THR A 895 -14.00 6.87 22.53
C THR A 895 -13.16 8.03 23.02
N VAL A 896 -13.50 8.56 24.20
CA VAL A 896 -12.75 9.62 24.85
C VAL A 896 -12.05 9.05 26.07
N ARG A 897 -10.72 9.12 26.09
CA ARG A 897 -9.91 8.66 27.23
C ARG A 897 -9.41 9.84 28.05
N ARG A 898 -9.64 9.80 29.36
CA ARG A 898 -9.04 10.74 30.33
C ARG A 898 -7.51 10.60 30.39
N ALA A 899 -6.82 11.69 30.69
CA ALA A 899 -5.40 11.65 31.03
C ALA A 899 -5.13 10.85 32.32
N ASP A 900 -3.93 10.30 32.39
CA ASP A 900 -3.52 9.33 33.40
C ASP A 900 -3.52 9.89 34.83
N ILE A 901 -4.02 9.08 35.76
CA ILE A 901 -3.94 9.30 37.20
C ILE A 901 -2.91 8.32 37.76
N THR A 902 -1.76 8.82 38.17
CA THR A 902 -0.77 8.00 38.88
C THR A 902 -1.10 7.98 40.37
N LEU A 903 -1.56 6.83 40.86
CA LEU A 903 -1.81 6.60 42.28
C LEU A 903 -0.60 5.91 42.92
N ASN A 904 -0.09 6.52 43.99
CA ASN A 904 0.94 5.93 44.84
C ASN A 904 0.38 5.71 46.25
N VAL A 905 0.24 4.45 46.66
CA VAL A 905 -0.19 4.08 48.01
C VAL A 905 1.04 3.76 48.83
N GLU A 906 1.27 4.54 49.89
CA GLU A 906 2.45 4.36 50.74
C GLU A 906 2.47 2.97 51.39
N ALA A 907 3.67 2.44 51.62
CA ALA A 907 3.84 1.18 52.33
C ALA A 907 3.26 1.27 53.75
N ALA A 908 2.49 0.27 54.15
CA ALA A 908 2.10 0.11 55.55
C ALA A 908 3.36 0.01 56.42
N LEU A 909 3.36 0.71 57.56
CA LEU A 909 4.50 0.69 58.47
C LEU A 909 4.76 -0.73 58.97
N SER A 910 5.94 -1.26 58.67
CA SER A 910 6.41 -2.50 59.25
C SER A 910 6.97 -2.25 60.66
N ILE A 911 6.92 -3.28 61.50
CA ILE A 911 7.72 -3.30 62.72
C ILE A 911 9.14 -3.63 62.28
N SER A 912 10.04 -2.66 62.32
CA SER A 912 11.46 -2.96 62.14
C SER A 912 12.03 -3.39 63.48
N ASP A 913 12.59 -4.60 63.57
CA ASP A 913 13.45 -5.04 64.69
C ASP A 913 14.82 -4.33 64.64
N SER A 914 14.85 -3.05 64.29
CA SER A 914 16.06 -2.25 64.34
C SER A 914 16.28 -1.74 65.77
N ASP A 915 17.27 -2.34 66.45
CA ASP A 915 17.73 -2.06 67.82
C ASP A 915 18.32 -0.64 68.03
N ILE A 916 17.92 0.36 67.24
CA ILE A 916 18.59 1.67 67.21
C ILE A 916 18.05 2.61 68.31
N LEU A 917 16.82 2.40 68.82
CA LEU A 917 16.20 3.21 69.88
C LEU A 917 15.33 2.36 70.85
N ASP A 918 15.76 2.22 72.11
CA ASP A 918 15.01 1.51 73.16
C ASP A 918 14.08 2.46 73.94
N PHE A 919 12.77 2.40 73.64
CA PHE A 919 11.72 3.09 74.40
C PHE A 919 10.60 2.12 74.82
N LYS A 920 9.93 2.39 75.94
CA LYS A 920 8.88 1.54 76.50
C LYS A 920 7.50 2.15 76.29
N LEU A 921 6.55 1.26 75.98
CA LEU A 921 5.11 1.53 75.96
C LEU A 921 4.46 0.80 77.14
N TYR A 922 3.93 1.53 78.11
CA TYR A 922 3.29 0.94 79.29
C TYR A 922 2.10 1.78 79.80
N PRO A 923 0.99 1.15 80.23
CA PRO A 923 0.69 -0.28 80.07
C PRO A 923 0.45 -0.64 78.60
N ASN A 924 0.71 -1.89 78.22
CA ASN A 924 0.38 -2.46 76.92
C ASN A 924 0.03 -3.95 77.13
N PRO A 925 -1.25 -4.37 77.04
CA PRO A 925 -2.42 -3.61 76.58
C PRO A 925 -2.79 -2.40 77.45
N THR A 926 -3.52 -1.43 76.89
CA THR A 926 -3.95 -0.17 77.53
C THR A 926 -5.42 0.14 77.25
N SER A 927 -6.10 0.82 78.17
CA SER A 927 -7.37 1.51 77.97
C SER A 927 -7.10 2.99 78.18
N ASN A 928 -7.61 3.95 77.44
CA ASN A 928 -7.49 5.40 77.72
C ASN A 928 -6.08 6.06 77.69
N TRP A 929 -5.06 5.56 78.40
CA TRP A 929 -3.75 6.22 78.50
C TRP A 929 -2.58 5.26 78.30
N ILE A 930 -1.65 5.66 77.43
CA ILE A 930 -0.38 4.96 77.22
C ILE A 930 0.78 5.89 77.59
N THR A 931 1.76 5.38 78.33
CA THR A 931 2.98 6.12 78.67
C THR A 931 4.12 5.65 77.77
N ILE A 932 4.82 6.63 77.21
CA ILE A 932 5.96 6.48 76.30
C ILE A 932 7.18 7.00 77.06
N SER A 933 8.14 6.12 77.37
CA SER A 933 9.34 6.48 78.13
C SER A 933 10.61 5.94 77.49
N GLY A 934 11.63 6.77 77.33
CA GLY A 934 12.93 6.39 76.76
C GLY A 934 13.94 7.54 76.85
N ASN A 935 15.21 7.28 76.56
CA ASN A 935 16.24 8.32 76.58
C ASN A 935 16.27 9.09 75.26
N GLY A 936 16.42 10.42 75.32
CA GLY A 936 16.56 11.25 74.12
C GLY A 936 15.26 11.48 73.35
N LEU A 937 14.10 11.36 74.01
CA LEU A 937 12.78 11.50 73.36
C LEU A 937 12.24 12.94 73.37
N GLN A 938 12.98 13.90 73.95
CA GLN A 938 12.56 15.30 73.91
C GLN A 938 12.54 15.79 72.46
N ASN A 939 11.43 16.43 72.05
CA ASN A 939 11.11 16.88 70.69
C ASN A 939 10.84 15.77 69.66
N ALA A 940 11.01 14.50 70.01
CA ALA A 940 10.66 13.40 69.12
C ALA A 940 9.17 13.45 68.73
N ILE A 941 8.85 13.11 67.48
CA ILE A 941 7.49 13.07 66.96
C ILE A 941 6.99 11.63 67.06
N ILE A 942 5.83 11.44 67.68
CA ILE A 942 5.10 10.17 67.62
C ILE A 942 3.94 10.27 66.64
N GLU A 943 3.68 9.18 65.96
CA GLU A 943 2.59 9.01 65.00
C GLU A 943 1.92 7.67 65.31
N ILE A 944 0.62 7.67 65.59
CA ILE A 944 -0.18 6.47 65.76
C ILE A 944 -0.84 6.14 64.44
N TYR A 945 -0.72 4.88 64.06
CA TYR A 945 -1.38 4.27 62.93
C TYR A 945 -2.27 3.13 63.41
N ASP A 946 -3.41 2.92 62.76
CA ASP A 946 -4.15 1.67 62.93
C ASP A 946 -3.39 0.48 62.32
N ILE A 947 -3.92 -0.73 62.47
CA ILE A 947 -3.27 -1.94 61.93
C ILE A 947 -3.21 -1.99 60.40
N ASN A 948 -3.99 -1.15 59.71
CA ASN A 948 -3.98 -1.03 58.25
C ASN A 948 -3.01 0.06 57.77
N GLY A 949 -2.33 0.75 58.69
CA GLY A 949 -1.35 1.78 58.36
C GLY A 949 -1.96 3.17 58.14
N LYS A 950 -3.23 3.41 58.50
CA LYS A 950 -3.84 4.74 58.46
C LYS A 950 -3.37 5.54 59.65
N LYS A 951 -2.81 6.74 59.41
CA LYS A 951 -2.40 7.66 60.48
C LYS A 951 -3.61 8.20 61.21
N ILE A 952 -3.71 7.90 62.50
CA ILE A 952 -4.82 8.34 63.36
C ILE A 952 -4.48 9.63 64.09
N LYS A 953 -3.22 9.78 64.52
CA LYS A 953 -2.81 10.90 65.37
C LYS A 953 -1.31 11.11 65.29
N ASN A 954 -0.85 12.34 65.49
CA ASN A 954 0.56 12.62 65.80
C ASN A 954 0.68 13.48 67.06
N LYS A 955 1.86 13.52 67.66
CA LYS A 955 2.19 14.39 68.80
C LYS A 955 3.70 14.56 68.91
N THR A 956 4.16 15.77 69.20
CA THR A 956 5.55 16.02 69.60
C THR A 956 5.72 15.77 71.09
N LEU A 957 6.74 15.01 71.46
CA LEU A 957 7.08 14.68 72.84
C LEU A 957 7.84 15.85 73.49
N VAL A 958 7.49 16.21 74.72
CA VAL A 958 8.06 17.38 75.40
C VAL A 958 9.13 17.02 76.44
N SER A 959 9.29 15.74 76.74
CA SER A 959 10.29 15.22 77.68
C SER A 959 10.65 13.75 77.38
N ASN A 960 11.51 13.13 78.18
CA ASN A 960 11.84 11.71 78.08
C ASN A 960 10.70 10.76 78.53
N THR A 961 9.64 11.26 79.15
CA THR A 961 8.47 10.46 79.54
C THR A 961 7.19 11.25 79.30
N ASN A 962 6.30 10.73 78.47
CA ASN A 962 5.07 11.41 78.09
C ASN A 962 3.90 10.44 78.18
N SER A 963 2.75 10.94 78.62
CA SER A 963 1.49 10.20 78.53
C SER A 963 0.67 10.70 77.35
N LEU A 964 0.00 9.77 76.68
CA LEU A 964 -0.85 10.00 75.53
C LEU A 964 -2.25 9.47 75.81
N ASN A 965 -3.24 10.36 75.72
CA ASN A 965 -4.65 9.97 75.76
C ASN A 965 -5.06 9.37 74.41
N ILE A 966 -5.51 8.12 74.47
CA ILE A 966 -5.98 7.25 73.40
C ILE A 966 -7.41 6.73 73.67
N GLU A 967 -8.18 7.37 74.56
CA GLU A 967 -9.57 7.01 74.88
C GLU A 967 -10.49 7.01 73.65
N HIS A 968 -10.17 7.84 72.66
CA HIS A 968 -10.91 7.95 71.39
C HIS A 968 -10.54 6.88 70.35
N LEU A 969 -9.58 6.00 70.66
CA LEU A 969 -9.26 4.87 69.79
C LEU A 969 -10.20 3.71 70.11
N ASP A 970 -10.73 3.09 69.06
CA ASP A 970 -11.52 1.85 69.17
C ASP A 970 -10.66 0.69 69.72
N ILE A 971 -11.33 -0.35 70.23
CA ILE A 971 -10.65 -1.58 70.70
C ILE A 971 -9.94 -2.21 69.50
N GLY A 972 -8.62 -2.40 69.60
CA GLY A 972 -7.83 -2.84 68.45
C GLY A 972 -6.33 -2.83 68.68
N ILE A 973 -5.58 -3.15 67.61
CA ILE A 973 -4.13 -3.13 67.59
C ILE A 973 -3.68 -1.89 66.80
N TYR A 974 -2.73 -1.16 67.34
CA TYR A 974 -2.18 0.06 66.75
C TYR A 974 -0.66 -0.01 66.66
N ILE A 975 -0.10 0.72 65.70
CA ILE A 975 1.34 0.88 65.50
C ILE A 975 1.70 2.32 65.88
N LEU A 976 2.66 2.49 66.77
CA LEU A 976 3.22 3.79 67.13
C LEU A 976 4.61 3.91 66.49
N LYS A 977 4.75 4.83 65.54
CA LYS A 977 6.04 5.27 64.99
C LYS A 977 6.56 6.43 65.83
N LEU A 978 7.82 6.37 66.21
CA LEU A 978 8.53 7.43 66.91
C LEU A 978 9.72 7.86 66.05
N THR A 979 9.84 9.16 65.79
CA THR A 979 10.91 9.78 65.01
C THR A 979 11.61 10.82 65.86
N THR A 980 12.92 10.69 66.09
CA THR A 980 13.74 11.64 66.88
C THR A 980 14.23 12.82 66.04
N ASP A 981 14.78 13.85 66.70
CA ASP A 981 15.30 15.08 66.04
C ASP A 981 16.42 14.81 65.03
N ASP A 982 17.17 13.71 65.19
CA ASP A 982 18.20 13.24 64.25
C ASP A 982 17.63 12.33 63.13
N ASN A 983 16.31 12.35 62.94
CA ASN A 983 15.59 11.64 61.89
C ASN A 983 15.67 10.10 61.99
N GLN A 984 16.05 9.55 63.14
CA GLN A 984 15.94 8.13 63.39
C GLN A 984 14.49 7.76 63.74
N SER A 985 13.96 6.70 63.11
CA SER A 985 12.60 6.24 63.37
C SER A 985 12.53 4.78 63.82
N THR A 986 11.67 4.49 64.79
CA THR A 986 11.37 3.14 65.27
C THR A 986 9.87 2.97 65.48
N THR A 987 9.35 1.75 65.30
CA THR A 987 7.93 1.43 65.41
C THR A 987 7.67 0.40 66.52
N LYS A 988 6.63 0.60 67.34
CA LYS A 988 6.18 -0.40 68.34
C LYS A 988 4.67 -0.57 68.29
N ARG A 989 4.21 -1.82 68.51
CA ARG A 989 2.78 -2.15 68.59
C ARG A 989 2.23 -1.97 70.00
N PHE A 990 1.00 -1.48 70.10
CA PHE A 990 0.22 -1.54 71.33
C PHE A 990 -1.22 -1.98 71.10
N ILE A 991 -1.84 -2.55 72.13
CA ILE A 991 -3.21 -3.07 72.11
C ILE A 991 -4.10 -2.14 72.93
N LYS A 992 -5.15 -1.59 72.31
CA LYS A 992 -6.24 -0.88 72.98
C LYS A 992 -7.30 -1.88 73.42
N GLN A 993 -7.55 -1.95 74.72
CA GLN A 993 -8.64 -2.72 75.34
C GLN A 993 -9.79 -1.81 75.75
#